data_AF-A0A094K652-F1
#
_entry.id   AF-A0A094K652-F1
#
_cell.length_a   1.000
_cell.length_b   1.000
_cell.length_c   1.000
_cell.angle_alpha   90.00
_cell.angle_beta   90.00
_cell.angle_gamma   90.00
#
_symmetry.space_group_name_H-M   'P 1'
#
loop_
_entity.id
_entity.type
_entity.pdbx_description
1 polymer ?
#
loop_
_entity_poly.entity_id
_entity_poly.type
_entity_poly.pdbx_seq_one_letter_code
_entity_poly.pdbx_strand_id
1 'polypeptide(L)'
;MVSFAAAAHGGRSCLSVDQHPPGSLLRRVQYSISYKALRPHDSQSASSCCKDMASSATSNVDIRTTRLTKFFHDLIYGKRTLNSSKDGELFIEALLVQASVRLNISASFINEHAVRLLQYLQEPSLKGIASGAILLLKSPDGETRILAQKIKHSLSLDSRDLHVDAEVKPGGRHDNDHADYRNISIMPTADELLSRERPFIRTADFIDDPSVAPSLKALHVDNQFRLLREDMLGEIRKEIQILTGVKTGRHKGIIVQDLHLVGVDIETDRRGRRPWGVVLQSKHELPQLKRIKPSKRKAYLMDNKQILRHGNMACLLVDNEPVAFPTIHRNEEELSKIPAKLIVQFQDGSTLSNALPKLKTSQNIKVVQLDTAVFAFEPFLKQLQEMKDLPLSEELLHWEDGELLDAPSFQPTLVIEKFRERAERDLQNILRTKKPIRLDASQMDSLCASLSQRVSLVQGPPGTGKSFIGALIARVLHEYTSQVVLVVCFTNHALDQFLEDLMDIGIPSSSMVRLGGKSTDRTKPLTIREQGGSKLSPARINKAQDRLEEHKKKLQNAFRHFSANTSKQQIIDYLEFVEEDLPFFEGFCVPVGREGETTVGKKGKAVSKFYLLDRWTRGEKTAGAFQHILPRGAIAIWNMTLATRKACQARWQAAILEDLVSEVCRVGQDFNEDEAEIDRIFAERDTAIIKGKRIIACTTNGAAKYTRAIQSASPGVVLVEEAGEILEAHILTAMGHHTEQ
;
A
#
# COMPACT_ATOMS: atom_id res chain seq x y z
N MET A 1 -18.29 10.11 -38.70
CA MET A 1 -18.37 9.01 -39.68
C MET A 1 -17.34 7.95 -39.31
N VAL A 2 -17.68 6.68 -39.49
CA VAL A 2 -17.00 5.44 -39.05
C VAL A 2 -17.30 5.03 -37.59
N SER A 3 -17.67 3.80 -37.24
CA SER A 3 -18.70 2.86 -37.70
C SER A 3 -18.77 1.79 -36.59
N PHE A 4 -19.91 1.62 -35.92
CA PHE A 4 -20.14 0.52 -34.96
C PHE A 4 -20.95 -0.57 -35.67
N ALA A 5 -20.38 -1.77 -35.77
CA ALA A 5 -21.08 -2.95 -36.25
C ALA A 5 -21.68 -3.72 -35.07
N ALA A 6 -23.01 -3.70 -34.96
CA ALA A 6 -23.78 -4.57 -34.09
C ALA A 6 -24.19 -5.83 -34.86
N ALA A 7 -23.96 -7.00 -34.27
CA ALA A 7 -24.53 -8.26 -34.76
C ALA A 7 -25.68 -8.66 -33.82
N ALA A 8 -26.87 -8.75 -34.40
CA ALA A 8 -28.10 -9.21 -33.78
C ALA A 8 -28.22 -10.73 -33.92
N HIS A 9 -28.66 -11.40 -32.85
CA HIS A 9 -29.47 -12.61 -32.97
C HIS A 9 -30.57 -12.59 -31.91
N GLY A 10 -31.81 -12.61 -32.41
CA GLY A 10 -33.02 -12.63 -31.62
C GLY A 10 -33.44 -14.02 -31.20
N GLY A 11 -34.18 -14.07 -30.10
CA GLY A 11 -35.00 -15.19 -29.66
C GLY A 11 -36.17 -14.64 -28.87
N ARG A 12 -37.36 -14.63 -29.47
CA ARG A 12 -38.63 -14.29 -28.82
C ARG A 12 -39.04 -15.42 -27.88
N SER A 13 -39.50 -15.07 -26.68
CA SER A 13 -40.58 -15.81 -26.01
C SER A 13 -41.45 -14.81 -25.25
N CYS A 14 -42.75 -14.87 -25.53
CA CYS A 14 -43.80 -14.08 -24.91
C CYS A 14 -44.16 -14.68 -23.55
N LEU A 15 -44.30 -13.87 -22.50
CA LEU A 15 -45.16 -14.17 -21.36
C LEU A 15 -45.78 -12.85 -20.84
N SER A 16 -47.01 -13.00 -20.38
CA SER A 16 -48.07 -12.02 -20.16
C SER A 16 -47.83 -11.01 -19.04
N VAL A 17 -48.52 -9.88 -19.18
CA VAL A 17 -48.63 -8.77 -18.24
C VAL A 17 -49.57 -9.16 -17.09
N ASP A 18 -49.13 -9.00 -15.85
CA ASP A 18 -50.00 -8.84 -14.69
C ASP A 18 -49.55 -7.61 -13.88
N GLN A 19 -50.52 -6.77 -13.52
CA GLN A 19 -50.38 -5.49 -12.83
C GLN A 19 -50.44 -5.66 -11.31
N HIS A 20 -49.48 -5.11 -10.56
CA HIS A 20 -49.59 -4.78 -9.12
C HIS A 20 -48.67 -3.58 -8.76
N PRO A 21 -48.98 -2.81 -7.69
CA PRO A 21 -48.60 -1.39 -7.51
C PRO A 21 -47.17 -1.16 -6.97
N PRO A 22 -46.63 0.08 -7.03
CA PRO A 22 -45.21 0.34 -6.80
C PRO A 22 -44.90 0.59 -5.32
N GLY A 23 -44.09 -0.29 -4.74
CA GLY A 23 -43.43 -0.12 -3.44
C GLY A 23 -42.36 -1.20 -3.33
N SER A 24 -41.13 -0.83 -2.99
CA SER A 24 -39.87 -1.63 -3.02
C SER A 24 -39.12 -1.65 -4.37
N LEU A 25 -38.31 -0.61 -4.61
CA LEU A 25 -37.26 -0.59 -5.64
C LEU A 25 -35.98 0.04 -5.07
N LEU A 26 -35.44 -0.55 -4.00
CA LEU A 26 -34.04 -0.46 -3.61
C LEU A 26 -33.58 -1.88 -3.26
N ARG A 27 -32.39 -2.27 -3.73
CA ARG A 27 -31.78 -3.61 -3.72
C ARG A 27 -32.15 -4.51 -4.92
N ARG A 28 -31.55 -4.23 -6.08
CA ARG A 28 -31.07 -5.24 -7.05
C ARG A 28 -30.26 -4.59 -8.17
N VAL A 29 -28.93 -4.60 -8.02
CA VAL A 29 -27.99 -4.59 -9.14
C VAL A 29 -27.20 -5.89 -9.02
N GLN A 30 -27.63 -6.92 -9.74
CA GLN A 30 -26.92 -8.20 -9.83
C GLN A 30 -25.74 -8.07 -10.80
N TYR A 31 -24.54 -8.34 -10.31
CA TYR A 31 -23.43 -8.80 -11.15
C TYR A 31 -23.75 -10.22 -11.64
N SER A 32 -23.97 -10.41 -12.95
CA SER A 32 -24.06 -11.75 -13.53
C SER A 32 -22.65 -12.27 -13.85
N ILE A 33 -22.11 -13.14 -12.99
CA ILE A 33 -20.99 -14.02 -13.35
C ILE A 33 -21.59 -15.39 -13.67
N SER A 34 -21.57 -15.77 -14.95
CA SER A 34 -21.99 -17.11 -15.40
C SER A 34 -21.02 -18.18 -14.90
N TYR A 35 -21.42 -18.92 -13.86
CA TYR A 35 -20.78 -20.16 -13.44
C TYR A 35 -21.27 -21.33 -14.29
N LYS A 36 -20.37 -21.94 -15.09
CA LYS A 36 -20.56 -23.31 -15.60
C LYS A 36 -19.97 -24.27 -14.56
N ALA A 37 -20.85 -24.94 -13.81
CA ALA A 37 -20.48 -26.01 -12.90
C ALA A 37 -20.02 -27.25 -13.71
N LEU A 38 -18.77 -27.66 -13.53
CA LEU A 38 -18.29 -29.00 -13.89
C LEU A 38 -18.59 -29.93 -12.72
N ARG A 39 -19.36 -31.00 -12.99
CA ARG A 39 -19.58 -32.11 -12.05
C ARG A 39 -18.31 -32.97 -11.93
N PRO A 40 -18.05 -33.60 -10.77
CA PRO A 40 -16.98 -34.59 -10.65
C PRO A 40 -17.48 -35.95 -11.16
N HIS A 41 -16.78 -36.52 -12.14
CA HIS A 41 -16.90 -37.93 -12.51
C HIS A 41 -15.64 -38.67 -12.08
N ASP A 42 -15.90 -39.72 -11.30
CA ASP A 42 -15.28 -41.05 -11.28
C ASP A 42 -13.77 -41.26 -11.10
N SER A 43 -13.55 -42.10 -10.09
CA SER A 43 -12.38 -42.85 -9.69
C SER A 43 -11.82 -43.82 -10.74
N GLN A 44 -10.54 -44.19 -10.53
CA GLN A 44 -9.82 -45.42 -10.92
C GLN A 44 -8.85 -45.36 -12.11
N SER A 45 -7.79 -46.17 -11.96
CA SER A 45 -6.55 -46.31 -12.76
C SER A 45 -5.50 -45.21 -12.49
N ALA A 46 -4.23 -45.48 -12.21
CA ALA A 46 -3.41 -46.65 -12.46
C ALA A 46 -2.37 -46.85 -11.36
N SER A 47 -2.37 -48.04 -10.76
CA SER A 47 -1.18 -48.67 -10.19
C SER A 47 -0.35 -49.27 -11.33
N SER A 48 0.98 -49.31 -11.16
CA SER A 48 1.99 -49.98 -12.00
C SER A 48 2.66 -49.11 -13.07
N CYS A 49 3.67 -48.34 -12.63
CA CYS A 49 4.97 -48.29 -13.31
C CYS A 49 6.00 -47.81 -12.27
N CYS A 50 7.28 -48.09 -12.49
CA CYS A 50 8.41 -47.86 -11.56
C CYS A 50 8.67 -49.02 -10.56
N LYS A 51 8.99 -50.19 -11.10
CA LYS A 51 10.09 -50.99 -10.56
C LYS A 51 11.29 -50.78 -11.48
N ASP A 52 12.47 -50.78 -10.86
CA ASP A 52 13.81 -50.81 -11.46
C ASP A 52 14.45 -49.45 -11.76
N MET A 53 15.11 -48.89 -10.74
CA MET A 53 16.52 -48.45 -10.77
C MET A 53 16.88 -47.81 -9.42
N ALA A 54 17.24 -48.62 -8.43
CA ALA A 54 17.86 -48.16 -7.19
C ALA A 54 18.89 -49.18 -6.73
N SER A 55 20.17 -48.92 -7.05
CA SER A 55 21.28 -49.55 -6.34
C SER A 55 22.42 -48.55 -6.17
N SER A 56 22.82 -48.39 -4.90
CA SER A 56 24.03 -47.77 -4.36
C SER A 56 24.09 -46.24 -4.21
N ALA A 57 23.32 -45.68 -3.26
CA ALA A 57 23.70 -44.48 -2.47
C ALA A 57 22.88 -44.26 -1.16
N THR A 58 22.07 -45.20 -0.68
CA THR A 58 20.93 -44.91 0.23
C THR A 58 21.08 -45.28 1.72
N SER A 59 22.21 -45.80 2.22
CA SER A 59 22.21 -46.35 3.59
C SER A 59 22.28 -45.32 4.74
N ASN A 60 22.84 -44.13 4.55
CA ASN A 60 23.01 -43.14 5.64
C ASN A 60 21.88 -42.11 5.77
N VAL A 61 21.18 -41.80 4.67
CA VAL A 61 20.06 -40.84 4.66
C VAL A 61 18.81 -41.43 5.31
N ASP A 62 18.59 -42.74 5.16
CA ASP A 62 17.38 -43.43 5.65
C ASP A 62 17.34 -43.60 7.18
N ILE A 63 18.52 -43.77 7.80
CA ILE A 63 18.64 -43.97 9.27
C ILE A 63 18.32 -42.68 10.04
N ARG A 64 18.79 -41.51 9.56
CA ARG A 64 18.50 -40.22 10.21
C ARG A 64 17.03 -39.87 10.08
N THR A 65 16.45 -40.07 8.90
CA THR A 65 15.02 -39.87 8.62
C THR A 65 14.12 -40.73 9.50
N THR A 66 14.48 -42.00 9.71
CA THR A 66 13.77 -42.90 10.61
C THR A 66 13.85 -42.44 12.07
N ARG A 67 15.03 -41.96 12.52
CA ARG A 67 15.22 -41.43 13.88
C ARG A 67 14.47 -40.13 14.13
N LEU A 68 14.45 -39.23 13.15
CA LEU A 68 13.70 -37.98 13.17
C LEU A 68 12.18 -38.26 13.20
N THR A 69 11.71 -39.21 12.40
CA THR A 69 10.30 -39.64 12.41
C THR A 69 9.88 -40.24 13.74
N LYS A 70 10.73 -41.06 14.35
CA LYS A 70 10.48 -41.58 15.70
C LYS A 70 10.47 -40.45 16.74
N PHE A 71 11.41 -39.52 16.66
CA PHE A 71 11.50 -38.35 17.54
C PHE A 71 10.23 -37.49 17.48
N PHE A 72 9.71 -37.24 16.28
CA PHE A 72 8.45 -36.51 16.04
C PHE A 72 7.25 -37.20 16.71
N HIS A 73 7.07 -38.51 16.49
CA HIS A 73 5.97 -39.26 17.09
C HIS A 73 6.08 -39.35 18.62
N ASP A 74 7.28 -39.58 19.16
CA ASP A 74 7.50 -39.66 20.60
C ASP A 74 7.14 -38.32 21.29
N LEU A 75 7.36 -37.19 20.62
CA LEU A 75 6.94 -35.86 21.08
C LEU A 75 5.43 -35.63 21.00
N ILE A 76 4.80 -35.91 19.85
CA ILE A 76 3.35 -35.69 19.66
C ILE A 76 2.50 -36.57 20.57
N TYR A 77 2.96 -37.78 20.89
CA TYR A 77 2.27 -38.69 21.81
C TYR A 77 2.63 -38.47 23.28
N GLY A 78 3.38 -37.40 23.62
CA GLY A 78 3.74 -37.07 24.99
C GLY A 78 4.68 -38.08 25.66
N LYS A 79 5.34 -38.94 24.88
CA LYS A 79 6.33 -39.92 25.36
C LYS A 79 7.70 -39.28 25.59
N ARG A 80 7.90 -38.06 25.08
CA ARG A 80 9.13 -37.27 25.19
C ARG A 80 8.80 -35.79 25.27
N THR A 81 9.57 -35.01 26.02
CA THR A 81 9.42 -33.55 26.18
C THR A 81 10.62 -32.81 25.59
N LEU A 82 10.40 -31.57 25.10
CA LEU A 82 11.47 -30.67 24.65
C LEU A 82 12.07 -29.96 25.86
N ASN A 83 13.31 -30.29 26.22
CA ASN A 83 13.95 -29.76 27.43
C ASN A 83 15.11 -28.79 27.12
N SER A 84 15.42 -28.56 25.83
CA SER A 84 16.52 -27.70 25.39
C SER A 84 16.27 -27.10 24.00
N SER A 85 16.96 -25.99 23.68
CA SER A 85 16.96 -25.39 22.34
C SER A 85 17.37 -26.39 21.24
N LYS A 86 18.29 -27.29 21.58
CA LYS A 86 18.77 -28.34 20.68
C LYS A 86 17.68 -29.39 20.39
N ASP A 87 16.83 -29.70 21.36
CA ASP A 87 15.65 -30.56 21.12
C ASP A 87 14.64 -29.86 20.21
N GLY A 88 14.49 -28.53 20.36
CA GLY A 88 13.64 -27.70 19.49
C GLY A 88 14.11 -27.68 18.04
N GLU A 89 15.41 -27.53 17.80
CA GLU A 89 16.01 -27.62 16.46
C GLU A 89 15.81 -29.02 15.85
N LEU A 90 16.04 -30.08 16.63
CA LEU A 90 15.78 -31.47 16.21
C LEU A 90 14.30 -31.72 15.90
N PHE A 91 13.38 -31.05 16.59
CA PHE A 91 11.95 -31.15 16.33
C PHE A 91 11.55 -30.50 15.01
N ILE A 92 12.08 -29.30 14.72
CA ILE A 92 11.86 -28.63 13.44
C ILE A 92 12.45 -29.46 12.30
N GLU A 93 13.66 -30.01 12.48
CA GLU A 93 14.27 -30.91 11.51
C GLU A 93 13.40 -32.17 11.32
N ALA A 94 12.83 -32.72 12.38
CA ALA A 94 11.95 -33.88 12.32
C ALA A 94 10.62 -33.62 11.63
N LEU A 95 10.07 -32.41 11.80
CA LEU A 95 8.87 -31.92 11.11
C LEU A 95 9.10 -31.84 9.59
N LEU A 96 10.24 -31.27 9.18
CA LEU A 96 10.60 -31.06 7.76
C LEU A 96 10.89 -32.36 7.02
N VAL A 97 11.30 -33.41 7.74
CA VAL A 97 11.68 -34.72 7.19
C VAL A 97 10.50 -35.69 7.05
N GLN A 98 9.30 -35.33 7.53
CA GLN A 98 8.06 -36.03 7.18
C GLN A 98 7.75 -35.77 5.69
N ALA A 99 8.33 -36.59 4.80
CA ALA A 99 8.39 -36.41 3.33
C ALA A 99 7.03 -36.36 2.57
N SER A 100 5.92 -36.11 3.25
CA SER A 100 4.59 -36.02 2.66
C SER A 100 3.68 -35.13 3.49
N VAL A 101 4.03 -33.86 3.66
CA VAL A 101 3.03 -32.81 3.91
C VAL A 101 2.28 -32.52 2.58
N ARG A 102 1.72 -33.57 1.97
CA ARG A 102 0.34 -33.43 1.50
C ARG A 102 -0.42 -33.29 2.79
N LEU A 103 -0.71 -32.05 3.19
CA LEU A 103 -1.53 -31.74 4.36
C LEU A 103 -2.69 -32.72 4.38
N ASN A 104 -2.69 -33.65 5.33
CA ASN A 104 -3.88 -34.41 5.61
C ASN A 104 -4.82 -33.43 6.32
N ILE A 105 -5.61 -32.72 5.53
CA ILE A 105 -6.68 -31.82 5.98
C ILE A 105 -7.95 -32.60 6.34
N SER A 106 -7.86 -33.90 6.63
CA SER A 106 -9.01 -34.62 7.17
C SER A 106 -9.45 -33.97 8.48
N ALA A 107 -10.76 -33.83 8.64
CA ALA A 107 -11.35 -33.32 9.87
C ALA A 107 -10.83 -34.09 11.11
N SER A 108 -10.50 -35.37 10.97
CA SER A 108 -9.88 -36.15 12.05
C SER A 108 -8.47 -35.68 12.43
N PHE A 109 -7.60 -35.37 11.47
CA PHE A 109 -6.23 -34.92 11.75
C PHE A 109 -6.21 -33.51 12.36
N ILE A 110 -7.04 -32.61 11.83
CA ILE A 110 -7.18 -31.26 12.37
C ILE A 110 -7.77 -31.30 13.79
N ASN A 111 -8.82 -32.10 14.02
CA ASN A 111 -9.51 -32.14 15.31
C ASN A 111 -8.78 -32.96 16.39
N GLU A 112 -7.97 -33.96 16.06
CA GLU A 112 -7.23 -34.76 17.05
C GLU A 112 -5.77 -34.35 17.25
N HIS A 113 -5.08 -33.95 16.18
CA HIS A 113 -3.61 -33.84 16.17
C HIS A 113 -3.09 -32.41 16.00
N ALA A 114 -3.71 -31.58 15.14
CA ALA A 114 -3.29 -30.19 14.96
C ALA A 114 -3.55 -29.34 16.21
N VAL A 115 -4.71 -29.55 16.87
CA VAL A 115 -5.06 -28.86 18.12
C VAL A 115 -4.10 -29.22 19.25
N ARG A 116 -3.72 -30.50 19.39
CA ARG A 116 -2.76 -30.92 20.43
C ARG A 116 -1.35 -30.43 20.14
N LEU A 117 -0.92 -30.41 18.87
CA LEU A 117 0.35 -29.84 18.45
C LEU A 117 0.39 -28.33 18.74
N LEU A 118 -0.68 -27.60 18.45
CA LEU A 118 -0.79 -26.16 18.71
C LEU A 118 -0.91 -25.85 20.22
N GLN A 119 -1.68 -26.64 20.98
CA GLN A 119 -1.74 -26.54 22.44
C GLN A 119 -0.39 -26.84 23.10
N TYR A 120 0.37 -27.79 22.55
CA TYR A 120 1.74 -28.08 22.99
C TYR A 120 2.68 -26.92 22.62
N LEU A 121 2.58 -26.35 21.43
CA LEU A 121 3.34 -25.15 21.03
C LEU A 121 3.01 -23.88 21.85
N GLN A 122 1.87 -23.87 22.56
CA GLN A 122 1.44 -22.80 23.47
C GLN A 122 1.87 -23.03 24.94
N GLU A 123 2.58 -24.12 25.26
CA GLU A 123 3.08 -24.36 26.62
C GLU A 123 4.10 -23.26 27.03
N PRO A 124 4.09 -22.73 28.28
CA PRO A 124 4.96 -21.63 28.70
C PRO A 124 6.48 -21.91 28.55
N SER A 125 6.84 -23.20 28.54
CA SER A 125 8.18 -23.75 28.29
C SER A 125 8.67 -23.55 26.84
N LEU A 126 7.76 -23.29 25.89
CA LEU A 126 8.02 -23.19 24.45
C LEU A 126 8.01 -21.74 23.91
N LYS A 127 8.14 -20.74 24.79
CA LYS A 127 8.39 -19.34 24.42
C LYS A 127 9.61 -19.14 23.50
N GLY A 128 10.51 -20.13 23.41
CA GLY A 128 11.63 -20.17 22.45
C GLY A 128 11.26 -20.50 20.99
N ILE A 129 10.03 -20.93 20.68
CA ILE A 129 9.60 -21.20 19.30
C ILE A 129 9.06 -19.95 18.59
N ALA A 130 8.58 -18.94 19.33
CA ALA A 130 8.28 -17.62 18.77
C ALA A 130 9.50 -17.02 18.04
N SER A 131 10.73 -17.28 18.54
CA SER A 131 12.00 -16.96 17.86
C SER A 131 12.23 -17.76 16.57
N GLY A 132 11.77 -19.02 16.49
CA GLY A 132 11.88 -19.85 15.29
C GLY A 132 10.94 -19.41 14.17
N ALA A 133 9.71 -18.98 14.50
CA ALA A 133 8.79 -18.39 13.53
C ALA A 133 9.35 -17.08 12.93
N ILE A 134 10.07 -16.27 13.73
CA ILE A 134 10.77 -15.06 13.26
C ILE A 134 11.85 -15.40 12.23
N LEU A 135 12.56 -16.52 12.37
CA LEU A 135 13.55 -16.97 11.37
C LEU A 135 12.88 -17.39 10.06
N LEU A 136 11.74 -18.09 10.12
CA LEU A 136 10.98 -18.50 8.92
C LEU A 136 10.38 -17.32 8.16
N LEU A 137 10.00 -16.24 8.86
CA LEU A 137 9.56 -14.98 8.24
C LEU A 137 10.68 -14.29 7.45
N LYS A 138 11.95 -14.61 7.73
CA LYS A 138 13.12 -14.15 6.95
C LYS A 138 13.54 -15.12 5.85
N SER A 139 12.77 -16.20 5.60
CA SER A 139 13.07 -17.17 4.54
C SER A 139 13.13 -16.48 3.16
N PRO A 140 14.05 -16.87 2.26
CA PRO A 140 14.02 -16.40 0.88
C PRO A 140 12.79 -16.92 0.12
N ASP A 141 12.26 -18.09 0.49
CA ASP A 141 11.08 -18.70 -0.12
C ASP A 141 9.77 -18.06 0.37
N GLY A 142 8.95 -17.56 -0.56
CA GLY A 142 7.70 -16.86 -0.24
C GLY A 142 6.61 -17.77 0.35
N GLU A 143 6.49 -19.01 -0.13
CA GLU A 143 5.51 -19.98 0.40
C GLU A 143 5.81 -20.31 1.87
N THR A 144 7.10 -20.45 2.22
CA THR A 144 7.55 -20.61 3.61
C THR A 144 7.17 -19.41 4.48
N ARG A 145 7.35 -18.18 3.98
CA ARG A 145 6.96 -16.96 4.72
C ARG A 145 5.45 -16.89 4.96
N ILE A 146 4.64 -17.21 3.94
CA ILE A 146 3.17 -17.27 4.06
C ILE A 146 2.76 -18.28 5.14
N LEU A 147 3.35 -19.47 5.15
CA LEU A 147 3.06 -20.47 6.19
C LEU A 147 3.49 -20.00 7.58
N ALA A 148 4.66 -19.36 7.69
CA ALA A 148 5.14 -18.80 8.95
C ALA A 148 4.20 -17.72 9.50
N GLN A 149 3.62 -16.90 8.62
CA GLN A 149 2.63 -15.89 9.01
C GLN A 149 1.35 -16.51 9.56
N LYS A 150 0.86 -17.60 8.96
CA LYS A 150 -0.30 -18.33 9.49
C LYS A 150 -0.03 -18.92 10.86
N ILE A 151 1.16 -19.48 11.06
CA ILE A 151 1.60 -19.99 12.37
C ILE A 151 1.62 -18.84 13.38
N LYS A 152 2.26 -17.72 13.04
CA LYS A 152 2.32 -16.53 13.90
C LYS A 152 0.92 -16.04 14.28
N HIS A 153 0.00 -15.95 13.31
CA HIS A 153 -1.37 -15.54 13.56
C HIS A 153 -2.12 -16.54 14.45
N SER A 154 -2.05 -17.83 14.16
CA SER A 154 -2.70 -18.87 14.95
C SER A 154 -2.20 -18.91 16.40
N LEU A 155 -0.90 -18.66 16.61
CA LEU A 155 -0.31 -18.57 17.96
C LEU A 155 -0.78 -17.33 18.73
N SER A 156 -1.25 -16.28 18.05
CA SER A 156 -1.79 -15.08 18.67
C SER A 156 -3.29 -15.15 18.98
N LEU A 157 -4.00 -16.17 18.49
CA LEU A 157 -5.42 -16.37 18.72
C LEU A 157 -5.68 -17.12 20.03
N ASP A 158 -6.80 -16.78 20.67
CA ASP A 158 -7.33 -17.57 21.78
C ASP A 158 -7.77 -18.95 21.30
N SER A 159 -7.69 -19.95 22.19
CA SER A 159 -8.05 -21.34 21.88
C SER A 159 -9.47 -21.52 21.31
N ARG A 160 -10.39 -20.61 21.63
CA ARG A 160 -11.78 -20.61 21.12
C ARG A 160 -11.90 -20.13 19.68
N ASP A 161 -10.93 -19.36 19.21
CA ASP A 161 -10.93 -18.73 17.89
C ASP A 161 -10.21 -19.56 16.81
N LEU A 162 -9.50 -20.61 17.22
CA LEU A 162 -8.76 -21.53 16.33
C LEU A 162 -9.66 -22.38 15.41
N HIS A 163 -10.96 -22.50 15.73
CA HIS A 163 -11.91 -23.33 14.99
C HIS A 163 -12.76 -22.56 13.98
N VAL A 164 -12.56 -21.25 13.86
CA VAL A 164 -13.30 -20.41 12.91
C VAL A 164 -12.60 -20.46 11.56
N ASP A 165 -13.36 -20.76 10.50
CA ASP A 165 -12.83 -20.85 9.14
C ASP A 165 -12.10 -19.55 8.77
N ALA A 166 -10.97 -19.67 8.08
CA ALA A 166 -10.17 -18.52 7.65
C ALA A 166 -11.00 -17.61 6.73
N GLU A 167 -12.06 -18.10 6.07
CA GLU A 167 -12.97 -17.25 5.28
C GLU A 167 -13.84 -16.32 6.16
N VAL A 168 -13.96 -16.57 7.46
CA VAL A 168 -14.89 -15.89 8.37
C VAL A 168 -14.22 -14.76 9.17
N LYS A 169 -12.88 -14.75 9.31
CA LYS A 169 -12.17 -13.72 10.10
C LYS A 169 -11.00 -13.06 9.35
N PRO A 170 -10.73 -11.77 9.60
CA PRO A 170 -9.53 -11.10 9.05
C PRO A 170 -8.26 -11.57 9.76
N GLY A 171 -7.13 -11.58 9.05
CA GLY A 171 -5.81 -11.85 9.63
C GLY A 171 -5.14 -13.16 9.19
N GLY A 172 -3.81 -13.10 9.06
CA GLY A 172 -2.95 -14.28 8.99
C GLY A 172 -2.70 -14.90 7.61
N ARG A 173 -3.39 -14.45 6.56
CA ARG A 173 -3.22 -14.99 5.19
C ARG A 173 -1.86 -14.64 4.56
N HIS A 174 -1.32 -13.47 4.93
CA HIS A 174 -0.03 -12.93 4.49
C HIS A 174 0.45 -11.84 5.46
N ASP A 175 1.67 -11.34 5.26
CA ASP A 175 2.35 -10.36 6.13
C ASP A 175 1.54 -9.07 6.36
N ASN A 176 0.74 -8.68 5.36
CA ASN A 176 -0.12 -7.49 5.37
C ASN A 176 -1.61 -7.75 5.65
N ASP A 177 -1.97 -8.96 6.11
CA ASP A 177 -3.36 -9.29 6.49
C ASP A 177 -3.55 -9.10 8.00
N HIS A 178 -4.13 -7.97 8.38
CA HIS A 178 -4.36 -7.58 9.76
C HIS A 178 -5.85 -7.59 10.11
N ALA A 179 -6.16 -7.92 11.37
CA ALA A 179 -7.53 -7.88 11.89
C ALA A 179 -8.09 -6.45 11.89
N ASP A 180 -7.32 -5.51 12.46
CA ASP A 180 -7.61 -4.07 12.34
C ASP A 180 -7.10 -3.54 11.01
N TYR A 181 -8.02 -3.07 10.17
CA TYR A 181 -7.73 -2.55 8.83
C TYR A 181 -6.84 -1.31 8.82
N ARG A 182 -6.78 -0.57 9.94
CA ARG A 182 -5.89 0.58 10.09
C ARG A 182 -4.41 0.20 10.09
N ASN A 183 -4.10 -1.05 10.40
CA ASN A 183 -2.74 -1.58 10.36
C ASN A 183 -2.37 -2.15 8.98
N ILE A 184 -3.31 -2.26 8.04
CA ILE A 184 -3.04 -2.76 6.69
C ILE A 184 -2.29 -1.70 5.89
N SER A 185 -1.13 -2.02 5.33
CA SER A 185 -0.46 -1.14 4.38
C SER A 185 -1.32 -0.99 3.12
N ILE A 186 -1.57 0.25 2.71
CA ILE A 186 -2.31 0.56 1.46
C ILE A 186 -1.60 -0.09 0.27
N MET A 187 -0.28 -0.01 0.24
CA MET A 187 0.53 -0.61 -0.81
C MET A 187 0.66 -2.12 -0.57
N PRO A 188 0.59 -2.94 -1.63
CA PRO A 188 0.77 -4.38 -1.50
C PRO A 188 2.20 -4.74 -1.10
N THR A 189 2.32 -5.81 -0.33
CA THR A 189 3.60 -6.50 -0.09
C THR A 189 3.83 -7.59 -1.14
N ALA A 190 5.06 -8.11 -1.20
CA ALA A 190 5.37 -9.24 -2.07
C ALA A 190 4.58 -10.49 -1.65
N ASP A 191 4.49 -10.77 -0.34
CA ASP A 191 3.84 -11.97 0.18
C ASP A 191 2.32 -11.92 -0.01
N GLU A 192 1.71 -10.75 0.07
CA GLU A 192 0.30 -10.54 -0.25
C GLU A 192 -0.04 -10.87 -1.71
N LEU A 193 0.80 -10.46 -2.65
CA LEU A 193 0.56 -10.71 -4.07
C LEU A 193 0.91 -12.14 -4.51
N LEU A 194 1.75 -12.84 -3.74
CA LEU A 194 2.03 -14.26 -3.91
C LEU A 194 0.96 -15.16 -3.27
N SER A 195 0.24 -14.65 -2.26
CA SER A 195 -0.82 -15.41 -1.62
C SER A 195 -1.90 -15.82 -2.61
N ARG A 196 -2.33 -17.09 -2.50
CA ARG A 196 -3.41 -17.69 -3.31
C ARG A 196 -4.74 -17.69 -2.58
N GLU A 197 -4.77 -17.23 -1.34
CA GLU A 197 -5.97 -17.18 -0.54
C GLU A 197 -6.87 -16.03 -0.97
N ARG A 198 -8.17 -16.20 -0.73
CA ARG A 198 -9.14 -15.16 -1.02
C ARG A 198 -9.00 -14.02 0.01
N PRO A 199 -9.09 -12.76 -0.44
CA PRO A 199 -9.11 -11.62 0.48
C PRO A 199 -10.33 -11.71 1.40
N PHE A 200 -10.17 -11.24 2.64
CA PHE A 200 -11.28 -11.11 3.56
C PHE A 200 -12.18 -9.93 3.14
N ILE A 201 -13.44 -10.23 2.81
CA ILE A 201 -14.46 -9.22 2.49
C ILE A 201 -15.75 -9.66 3.17
N ARG A 202 -16.44 -8.72 3.83
CA ARG A 202 -17.74 -9.01 4.45
C ARG A 202 -18.84 -8.93 3.40
N THR A 203 -19.74 -9.90 3.44
CA THR A 203 -20.92 -9.96 2.57
C THR A 203 -21.98 -8.97 3.04
N ALA A 204 -22.93 -8.64 2.16
CA ALA A 204 -24.08 -7.81 2.52
C ALA A 204 -24.90 -8.44 3.66
N ASP A 205 -25.12 -9.75 3.62
CA ASP A 205 -25.87 -10.49 4.65
C ASP A 205 -25.23 -10.36 6.04
N PHE A 206 -23.90 -10.23 6.12
CA PHE A 206 -23.21 -10.00 7.39
C PHE A 206 -23.47 -8.60 7.95
N ILE A 207 -23.59 -7.60 7.08
CA ILE A 207 -23.86 -6.20 7.47
C ILE A 207 -25.32 -6.05 7.92
N ASP A 208 -26.24 -6.80 7.31
CA ASP A 208 -27.67 -6.80 7.64
C ASP A 208 -28.00 -7.59 8.94
N ASP A 209 -27.02 -8.22 9.60
CA ASP A 209 -27.24 -8.99 10.83
C ASP A 209 -27.50 -8.04 12.03
N PRO A 210 -28.68 -8.14 12.70
CA PRO A 210 -28.99 -7.28 13.85
C PRO A 210 -27.98 -7.38 15.01
N SER A 211 -27.28 -8.51 15.15
CA SER A 211 -26.30 -8.73 16.20
C SER A 211 -25.04 -7.86 16.05
N VAL A 212 -24.74 -7.36 14.85
CA VAL A 212 -23.59 -6.49 14.59
C VAL A 212 -23.91 -4.99 14.67
N ALA A 213 -25.20 -4.64 14.85
CA ALA A 213 -25.69 -3.26 14.88
C ALA A 213 -24.87 -2.30 15.77
N PRO A 214 -24.46 -2.66 17.01
CA PRO A 214 -23.67 -1.77 17.88
C PRO A 214 -22.29 -1.39 17.32
N SER A 215 -21.77 -2.21 16.40
CA SER A 215 -20.45 -2.04 15.77
C SER A 215 -20.51 -1.72 14.28
N LEU A 216 -21.71 -1.56 13.72
CA LEU A 216 -21.96 -1.48 12.28
C LEU A 216 -21.19 -0.32 11.63
N LYS A 217 -21.13 0.84 12.27
CA LYS A 217 -20.40 2.02 11.78
C LYS A 217 -18.92 1.71 11.51
N ALA A 218 -18.25 1.10 12.48
CA ALA A 218 -16.84 0.75 12.37
C ALA A 218 -16.61 -0.37 11.35
N LEU A 219 -17.50 -1.36 11.31
CA LEU A 219 -17.44 -2.48 10.37
C LEU A 219 -17.70 -2.04 8.93
N HIS A 220 -18.57 -1.05 8.71
CA HIS A 220 -18.86 -0.49 7.39
C HIS A 220 -17.64 0.22 6.81
N VAL A 221 -16.99 1.09 7.59
CA VAL A 221 -15.75 1.78 7.16
C VAL A 221 -14.63 0.77 6.88
N ASP A 222 -14.46 -0.25 7.72
CA ASP A 222 -13.53 -1.36 7.48
C ASP A 222 -13.83 -2.07 6.15
N ASN A 223 -15.09 -2.41 5.89
CA ASN A 223 -15.47 -3.10 4.66
C ASN A 223 -15.26 -2.22 3.42
N GLN A 224 -15.60 -0.92 3.48
CA GLN A 224 -15.35 0.03 2.39
C GLN A 224 -13.85 0.17 2.09
N PHE A 225 -13.01 0.18 3.12
CA PHE A 225 -11.55 0.16 2.94
C PHE A 225 -11.08 -1.11 2.24
N ARG A 226 -11.52 -2.30 2.71
CA ARG A 226 -11.11 -3.59 2.13
C ARG A 226 -11.59 -3.75 0.68
N LEU A 227 -12.82 -3.33 0.39
CA LEU A 227 -13.41 -3.36 -0.96
C LEU A 227 -12.62 -2.45 -1.92
N LEU A 228 -12.45 -1.17 -1.57
CA LEU A 228 -11.73 -0.22 -2.42
C LEU A 228 -10.27 -0.64 -2.64
N ARG A 229 -9.65 -1.24 -1.61
CA ARG A 229 -8.28 -1.75 -1.70
C ARG A 229 -8.22 -3.00 -2.61
N GLU A 230 -9.19 -3.90 -2.54
CA GLU A 230 -9.24 -5.07 -3.42
C GLU A 230 -9.51 -4.68 -4.88
N ASP A 231 -10.30 -3.64 -5.15
CA ASP A 231 -10.47 -3.11 -6.52
C ASP A 231 -9.11 -2.69 -7.13
N MET A 232 -8.24 -2.10 -6.31
CA MET A 232 -6.87 -1.77 -6.72
C MET A 232 -5.98 -3.02 -6.84
N LEU A 233 -6.00 -3.90 -5.84
CA LEU A 233 -5.10 -5.06 -5.76
C LEU A 233 -5.45 -6.16 -6.74
N GLY A 234 -6.72 -6.37 -7.05
CA GLY A 234 -7.17 -7.40 -7.98
C GLY A 234 -6.53 -7.26 -9.37
N GLU A 235 -6.44 -6.02 -9.87
CA GLU A 235 -5.78 -5.72 -11.14
C GLU A 235 -4.25 -5.92 -11.05
N ILE A 236 -3.63 -5.50 -9.95
CA ILE A 236 -2.18 -5.71 -9.73
C ILE A 236 -1.87 -7.21 -9.68
N ARG A 237 -2.59 -7.98 -8.86
CA ARG A 237 -2.41 -9.44 -8.69
C ARG A 237 -2.55 -10.17 -10.02
N LYS A 238 -3.54 -9.81 -10.83
CA LYS A 238 -3.76 -10.36 -12.17
C LYS A 238 -2.60 -10.06 -13.12
N GLU A 239 -2.05 -8.84 -13.10
CA GLU A 239 -0.87 -8.50 -13.91
C GLU A 239 0.38 -9.27 -13.47
N ILE A 240 0.61 -9.40 -12.16
CA ILE A 240 1.74 -10.16 -11.62
C ILE A 240 1.64 -11.64 -11.98
N GLN A 241 0.46 -12.26 -11.87
CA GLN A 241 0.25 -13.65 -12.28
C GLN A 241 0.54 -13.89 -13.77
N ILE A 242 0.32 -12.89 -14.63
CA ILE A 242 0.69 -12.96 -16.05
C ILE A 242 2.21 -12.86 -16.21
N LEU A 243 2.86 -11.97 -15.46
CA LEU A 243 4.31 -11.74 -15.53
C LEU A 243 5.12 -12.93 -14.99
N THR A 244 4.62 -13.62 -13.96
CA THR A 244 5.26 -14.81 -13.37
C THR A 244 4.90 -16.10 -14.11
N GLY A 245 4.05 -16.04 -15.14
CA GLY A 245 3.66 -17.20 -15.95
C GLY A 245 2.63 -18.12 -15.29
N VAL A 246 2.07 -17.74 -14.13
CA VAL A 246 0.99 -18.48 -13.46
C VAL A 246 -0.29 -18.46 -14.28
N LYS A 247 -0.56 -17.34 -14.98
CA LYS A 247 -1.75 -17.15 -15.81
C LYS A 247 -1.36 -16.78 -17.24
N THR A 248 -2.05 -17.34 -18.22
CA THR A 248 -1.88 -16.95 -19.62
C THR A 248 -2.47 -15.55 -19.86
N GLY A 249 -1.69 -14.66 -20.45
CA GLY A 249 -2.14 -13.32 -20.80
C GLY A 249 -1.02 -12.50 -21.42
N ARG A 250 -1.32 -11.25 -21.79
CA ARG A 250 -0.32 -10.30 -22.30
C ARG A 250 -0.28 -9.07 -21.40
N HIS A 251 0.87 -8.85 -20.78
CA HIS A 251 1.15 -7.59 -20.10
C HIS A 251 1.27 -6.45 -21.12
N LYS A 252 0.59 -5.33 -20.84
CA LYS A 252 0.55 -4.16 -21.73
C LYS A 252 1.57 -3.08 -21.36
N GLY A 253 2.08 -3.12 -20.13
CA GLY A 253 3.02 -2.14 -19.61
C GLY A 253 4.44 -2.32 -20.14
N ILE A 254 5.31 -1.40 -19.73
CA ILE A 254 6.70 -1.34 -20.16
C ILE A 254 7.57 -2.13 -19.19
N ILE A 255 8.41 -3.00 -19.75
CA ILE A 255 9.42 -3.73 -19.01
C ILE A 255 10.79 -3.12 -19.33
N VAL A 256 11.50 -2.67 -18.29
CA VAL A 256 12.90 -2.24 -18.37
C VAL A 256 13.76 -3.31 -17.69
N GLN A 257 14.74 -3.83 -18.41
CA GLN A 257 15.60 -4.94 -17.96
C GLN A 257 17.05 -4.46 -17.87
N ASP A 258 17.93 -5.35 -17.39
CA ASP A 258 19.37 -5.11 -17.26
C ASP A 258 19.68 -3.85 -16.43
N LEU A 259 18.89 -3.65 -15.38
CA LEU A 259 19.05 -2.54 -14.47
C LEU A 259 20.13 -2.84 -13.43
N HIS A 260 20.80 -1.79 -12.96
CA HIS A 260 21.67 -1.85 -11.80
C HIS A 260 21.52 -0.58 -10.97
N LEU A 261 21.71 -0.72 -9.66
CA LEU A 261 21.62 0.38 -8.71
C LEU A 261 22.82 1.32 -8.88
N VAL A 262 22.57 2.62 -9.08
CA VAL A 262 23.65 3.62 -9.30
C VAL A 262 23.62 4.81 -8.36
N GLY A 263 22.50 5.07 -7.70
CA GLY A 263 22.36 6.32 -6.96
C GLY A 263 21.02 6.50 -6.28
N VAL A 264 20.90 7.69 -5.70
CA VAL A 264 19.65 8.26 -5.21
C VAL A 264 19.38 9.57 -5.94
N ASP A 265 18.12 9.83 -6.19
CA ASP A 265 17.64 11.06 -6.76
C ASP A 265 16.98 11.89 -5.66
N ILE A 266 17.56 13.05 -5.41
CA ILE A 266 17.20 14.00 -4.35
C ILE A 266 16.95 15.39 -4.96
N GLU A 267 16.79 15.44 -6.28
CA GLU A 267 16.48 16.68 -6.97
C GLU A 267 15.04 17.07 -6.67
N THR A 268 14.91 18.21 -6.02
CA THR A 268 13.63 18.85 -5.78
C THR A 268 13.23 19.66 -7.01
N ASP A 269 11.93 19.74 -7.28
CA ASP A 269 11.44 20.63 -8.31
C ASP A 269 11.65 22.11 -7.88
N ARG A 270 11.31 23.07 -8.77
CA ARG A 270 11.41 24.51 -8.46
C ARG A 270 10.61 24.95 -7.22
N ARG A 271 9.77 24.08 -6.66
CA ARG A 271 8.95 24.35 -5.48
C ARG A 271 9.41 23.55 -4.25
N GLY A 272 10.46 22.75 -4.36
CA GLY A 272 10.99 21.94 -3.27
C GLY A 272 10.30 20.58 -3.08
N ARG A 273 9.40 20.14 -3.98
CA ARG A 273 8.31 19.22 -3.64
C ARG A 273 8.50 17.81 -4.17
N ARG A 274 9.31 17.01 -3.50
CA ARG A 274 9.51 15.64 -3.94
C ARG A 274 10.15 14.71 -2.89
N PRO A 275 9.55 13.52 -2.65
CA PRO A 275 10.23 12.44 -1.97
C PRO A 275 11.46 11.97 -2.74
N TRP A 276 12.53 11.57 -2.05
CA TRP A 276 13.71 11.01 -2.73
C TRP A 276 13.37 9.70 -3.45
N GLY A 277 14.19 9.34 -4.45
CA GLY A 277 14.03 8.11 -5.22
C GLY A 277 15.32 7.32 -5.35
N VAL A 278 15.20 6.04 -5.65
CA VAL A 278 16.31 5.16 -6.01
C VAL A 278 16.53 5.23 -7.53
N VAL A 279 17.79 5.38 -7.95
CA VAL A 279 18.17 5.48 -9.36
C VAL A 279 18.71 4.15 -9.86
N LEU A 280 18.00 3.59 -10.85
CA LEU A 280 18.38 2.38 -11.55
C LEU A 280 18.82 2.73 -12.97
N GLN A 281 20.01 2.32 -13.35
CA GLN A 281 20.55 2.55 -14.70
C GLN A 281 20.42 1.28 -15.55
N SER A 282 19.86 1.43 -16.74
CA SER A 282 19.80 0.34 -17.72
C SER A 282 21.13 0.24 -18.46
N LYS A 283 21.63 -0.98 -18.71
CA LYS A 283 22.82 -1.19 -19.57
C LYS A 283 22.64 -0.64 -20.99
N HIS A 284 21.38 -0.53 -21.43
CA HIS A 284 21.01 -0.09 -22.77
C HIS A 284 20.04 1.09 -22.74
N GLU A 285 19.82 1.70 -23.90
CA GLU A 285 18.71 2.63 -24.08
C GLU A 285 17.35 1.94 -23.93
N LEU A 286 16.32 2.74 -23.60
CA LEU A 286 14.95 2.22 -23.51
C LEU A 286 14.51 1.61 -24.86
N PRO A 287 13.86 0.44 -24.86
CA PRO A 287 13.39 -0.22 -26.08
C PRO A 287 12.57 0.70 -27.00
N GLN A 288 11.76 1.59 -26.41
CA GLN A 288 10.90 2.55 -27.11
C GLN A 288 11.69 3.65 -27.84
N LEU A 289 12.94 3.90 -27.42
CA LEU A 289 13.80 4.96 -27.94
C LEU A 289 14.85 4.46 -28.94
N LYS A 290 14.96 3.14 -29.16
CA LYS A 290 15.94 2.53 -30.09
C LYS A 290 15.94 3.13 -31.50
N ARG A 291 14.76 3.53 -32.00
CA ARG A 291 14.59 4.11 -33.35
C ARG A 291 14.58 5.64 -33.36
N ILE A 292 14.77 6.28 -32.21
CA ILE A 292 14.72 7.74 -32.07
C ILE A 292 16.13 8.28 -31.90
N LYS A 293 16.50 9.27 -32.73
CA LYS A 293 17.81 9.95 -32.65
C LYS A 293 17.99 10.57 -31.25
N PRO A 294 19.19 10.49 -30.62
CA PRO A 294 19.42 10.99 -29.26
C PRO A 294 18.91 12.42 -29.01
N SER A 295 19.16 13.35 -29.94
CA SER A 295 18.72 14.75 -29.83
C SER A 295 17.20 14.95 -29.82
N LYS A 296 16.41 13.98 -30.30
CA LYS A 296 14.94 14.05 -30.34
C LYS A 296 14.25 13.24 -29.25
N ARG A 297 14.99 12.48 -28.44
CA ARG A 297 14.41 11.55 -27.44
C ARG A 297 13.60 12.25 -26.37
N LYS A 298 14.12 13.33 -25.81
CA LYS A 298 13.41 14.12 -24.79
C LYS A 298 12.08 14.65 -25.32
N ALA A 299 12.09 15.27 -26.50
CA ALA A 299 10.88 15.77 -27.16
C ALA A 299 9.87 14.63 -27.39
N TYR A 300 10.33 13.50 -27.92
CA TYR A 300 9.48 12.31 -28.10
C TYR A 300 8.86 11.83 -26.79
N LEU A 301 9.61 11.80 -25.69
CA LEU A 301 9.07 11.46 -24.37
C LEU A 301 8.04 12.50 -23.90
N MET A 302 8.27 13.81 -24.12
CA MET A 302 7.29 14.85 -23.77
C MET A 302 5.95 14.65 -24.49
N ASP A 303 5.99 14.23 -25.75
CA ASP A 303 4.79 13.94 -26.55
C ASP A 303 4.12 12.60 -26.17
N ASN A 304 4.88 11.65 -25.61
CA ASN A 304 4.44 10.29 -25.30
C ASN A 304 4.41 10.00 -23.80
N LYS A 305 3.53 10.70 -23.07
CA LYS A 305 3.41 10.60 -21.59
C LYS A 305 3.00 9.22 -21.07
N GLN A 306 2.46 8.36 -21.92
CA GLN A 306 2.12 6.98 -21.59
C GLN A 306 3.34 6.09 -21.33
N ILE A 307 4.52 6.48 -21.83
CA ILE A 307 5.78 5.75 -21.60
C ILE A 307 6.27 6.06 -20.18
N LEU A 308 6.32 5.03 -19.33
CA LEU A 308 6.80 5.12 -17.94
C LEU A 308 6.11 6.27 -17.21
N ARG A 309 4.77 6.17 -17.12
CA ARG A 309 3.90 7.21 -16.56
C ARG A 309 4.39 7.59 -15.15
N HIS A 310 4.52 8.88 -14.91
CA HIS A 310 4.85 9.40 -13.59
C HIS A 310 3.77 8.98 -12.57
N GLY A 311 4.18 8.50 -11.40
CA GLY A 311 3.29 8.07 -10.32
C GLY A 311 2.62 6.71 -10.53
N ASN A 312 2.78 6.06 -11.70
CA ASN A 312 2.32 4.69 -11.87
C ASN A 312 3.12 3.75 -10.97
N MET A 313 2.45 2.74 -10.44
CA MET A 313 3.11 1.66 -9.73
C MET A 313 3.96 0.85 -10.71
N ALA A 314 5.07 0.35 -10.20
CA ALA A 314 5.94 -0.60 -10.84
C ALA A 314 6.12 -1.83 -9.95
N CYS A 315 6.36 -2.99 -10.55
CA CYS A 315 6.90 -4.14 -9.86
C CYS A 315 8.41 -4.18 -10.06
N LEU A 316 9.15 -4.18 -8.95
CA LEU A 316 10.59 -4.42 -8.93
C LEU A 316 10.84 -5.93 -8.80
N LEU A 317 11.40 -6.52 -9.85
CA LEU A 317 11.79 -7.91 -9.90
C LEU A 317 13.31 -8.02 -9.73
N VAL A 318 13.75 -8.85 -8.80
CA VAL A 318 15.15 -9.23 -8.62
C VAL A 318 15.26 -10.73 -8.77
N ASP A 319 16.11 -11.21 -9.67
CA ASP A 319 16.25 -12.63 -9.99
C ASP A 319 14.92 -13.33 -10.38
N ASN A 320 14.02 -12.56 -11.01
CA ASN A 320 12.65 -12.93 -11.40
C ASN A 320 11.64 -13.09 -10.25
N GLU A 321 12.00 -12.71 -9.02
CA GLU A 321 11.06 -12.65 -7.90
C GLU A 321 10.60 -11.22 -7.62
N PRO A 322 9.31 -10.98 -7.34
CA PRO A 322 8.82 -9.68 -6.88
C PRO A 322 9.42 -9.34 -5.51
N VAL A 323 10.07 -8.17 -5.42
CA VAL A 323 10.69 -7.68 -4.18
C VAL A 323 9.97 -6.46 -3.62
N ALA A 324 9.50 -5.56 -4.49
CA ALA A 324 8.87 -4.30 -4.08
C ALA A 324 7.94 -3.74 -5.15
N PHE A 325 7.07 -2.81 -4.74
CA PHE A 325 6.11 -2.13 -5.61
C PHE A 325 6.24 -0.60 -5.59
N PRO A 326 7.39 -0.04 -5.99
CA PRO A 326 7.60 1.40 -5.96
C PRO A 326 6.78 2.13 -7.03
N THR A 327 6.68 3.45 -6.94
CA THR A 327 6.11 4.30 -8.00
C THR A 327 7.19 4.82 -8.93
N ILE A 328 6.87 5.03 -10.21
CA ILE A 328 7.80 5.55 -11.20
C ILE A 328 7.87 7.06 -11.10
N HIS A 329 9.06 7.61 -10.88
CA HIS A 329 9.31 9.03 -11.10
C HIS A 329 9.85 9.26 -12.51
N ARG A 330 8.99 9.80 -13.37
CA ARG A 330 9.35 10.11 -14.75
C ARG A 330 10.20 11.38 -14.83
N ASN A 331 11.46 11.22 -15.20
CA ASN A 331 12.37 12.30 -15.56
C ASN A 331 12.78 12.14 -17.04
N GLU A 332 12.21 12.95 -17.93
CA GLU A 332 12.42 12.83 -19.37
C GLU A 332 13.88 13.09 -19.78
N GLU A 333 14.61 13.90 -19.02
CA GLU A 333 16.03 14.15 -19.25
C GLU A 333 16.83 12.86 -19.01
N GLU A 334 16.70 12.26 -17.82
CA GLU A 334 17.40 11.03 -17.45
C GLU A 334 17.00 9.81 -18.30
N LEU A 335 15.72 9.69 -18.66
CA LEU A 335 15.22 8.62 -19.52
C LEU A 335 15.73 8.73 -20.97
N SER A 336 16.08 9.94 -21.42
CA SER A 336 16.56 10.17 -22.79
C SER A 336 18.03 9.82 -23.02
N LYS A 337 18.82 9.67 -21.93
CA LYS A 337 20.26 9.41 -21.95
C LYS A 337 20.59 7.97 -22.37
N ILE A 338 21.85 7.73 -22.72
CA ILE A 338 22.43 6.41 -22.97
C ILE A 338 23.70 6.29 -22.12
N PRO A 339 23.74 5.43 -21.09
CA PRO A 339 22.63 4.61 -20.59
C PRO A 339 21.47 5.43 -19.99
N ALA A 340 20.25 4.91 -20.11
CA ALA A 340 19.05 5.56 -19.55
C ALA A 340 18.97 5.31 -18.03
N LYS A 341 18.55 6.32 -17.26
CA LYS A 341 18.28 6.15 -15.83
C LYS A 341 16.80 6.24 -15.53
N LEU A 342 16.33 5.27 -14.75
CA LEU A 342 14.97 5.16 -14.24
C LEU A 342 14.99 5.47 -12.74
N ILE A 343 14.08 6.34 -12.32
CA ILE A 343 13.94 6.70 -10.91
C ILE A 343 12.67 6.07 -10.36
N VAL A 344 12.79 5.36 -9.24
CA VAL A 344 11.66 4.73 -8.55
C VAL A 344 11.58 5.22 -7.11
N GLN A 345 10.37 5.49 -6.62
CA GLN A 345 10.12 6.03 -5.28
C GLN A 345 9.40 4.98 -4.43
N PHE A 346 9.91 4.75 -3.23
CA PHE A 346 9.33 3.82 -2.27
C PHE A 346 8.43 4.59 -1.32
N GLN A 347 7.24 4.06 -1.05
CA GLN A 347 6.28 4.70 -0.14
C GLN A 347 6.57 4.38 1.34
N ASP A 348 7.23 3.25 1.60
CA ASP A 348 7.52 2.77 2.95
C ASP A 348 8.99 2.34 3.10
N GLY A 349 9.55 2.59 4.28
CA GLY A 349 10.95 2.27 4.58
C GLY A 349 11.22 0.77 4.72
N SER A 350 10.21 -0.04 5.06
CA SER A 350 10.38 -1.47 5.30
C SER A 350 10.63 -2.26 4.01
N THR A 351 9.85 -1.97 2.97
CA THR A 351 10.01 -2.51 1.62
C THR A 351 11.33 -2.08 1.01
N LEU A 352 11.71 -0.81 1.21
CA LEU A 352 13.00 -0.30 0.74
C LEU A 352 14.17 -1.01 1.44
N SER A 353 14.09 -1.20 2.76
CA SER A 353 15.10 -1.90 3.56
C SER A 353 15.32 -3.34 3.06
N ASN A 354 14.23 -4.02 2.68
CA ASN A 354 14.32 -5.36 2.09
C ASN A 354 14.85 -5.36 0.64
N ALA A 355 14.58 -4.30 -0.13
CA ALA A 355 14.96 -4.22 -1.53
C ALA A 355 16.43 -3.82 -1.75
N LEU A 356 16.97 -2.87 -0.97
CA LEU A 356 18.31 -2.32 -1.16
C LEU A 356 19.43 -3.39 -1.12
N PRO A 357 19.48 -4.32 -0.14
CA PRO A 357 20.49 -5.38 -0.12
C PRO A 357 20.45 -6.24 -1.39
N LYS A 358 19.25 -6.63 -1.83
CA LYS A 358 19.04 -7.45 -3.04
C LYS A 358 19.46 -6.70 -4.30
N LEU A 359 19.16 -5.40 -4.39
CA LEU A 359 19.56 -4.53 -5.49
C LEU A 359 21.09 -4.33 -5.58
N LYS A 360 21.80 -4.37 -4.45
CA LYS A 360 23.26 -4.25 -4.41
C LYS A 360 23.97 -5.50 -4.92
N THR A 361 23.44 -6.68 -4.61
CA THR A 361 24.12 -7.96 -4.88
C THR A 361 23.72 -8.60 -6.21
N SER A 362 22.54 -8.30 -6.73
CA SER A 362 21.96 -9.00 -7.87
C SER A 362 22.32 -8.37 -9.22
N GLN A 363 22.42 -9.20 -10.26
CA GLN A 363 22.73 -8.78 -11.64
C GLN A 363 21.49 -8.71 -12.54
N ASN A 364 20.40 -9.37 -12.14
CA ASN A 364 19.16 -9.47 -12.91
C ASN A 364 18.06 -8.66 -12.22
N ILE A 365 18.07 -7.35 -12.47
CA ILE A 365 17.06 -6.43 -11.95
C ILE A 365 16.18 -5.96 -13.11
N LYS A 366 14.86 -6.04 -12.90
CA LYS A 366 13.85 -5.57 -13.87
C LYS A 366 12.84 -4.68 -13.16
N VAL A 367 12.39 -3.65 -13.86
CA VAL A 367 11.25 -2.84 -13.45
C VAL A 367 10.14 -3.00 -14.47
N VAL A 368 8.98 -3.39 -13.99
CA VAL A 368 7.78 -3.59 -14.81
C VAL A 368 6.75 -2.54 -14.43
N GLN A 369 6.41 -1.64 -15.35
CA GLN A 369 5.34 -0.67 -15.15
C GLN A 369 3.98 -1.38 -15.12
N LEU A 370 3.23 -1.24 -14.04
CA LEU A 370 1.86 -1.74 -13.93
C LEU A 370 0.85 -0.72 -14.46
N ASP A 371 -0.31 -1.18 -14.94
CA ASP A 371 -1.34 -0.30 -15.50
C ASP A 371 -2.18 0.38 -14.40
N THR A 372 -2.24 -0.23 -13.21
CA THR A 372 -3.01 0.27 -12.06
C THR A 372 -2.60 1.69 -11.63
N ALA A 373 -3.58 2.59 -11.64
CA ALA A 373 -3.43 3.99 -11.24
C ALA A 373 -3.60 4.16 -9.72
N VAL A 374 -2.60 3.73 -8.95
CA VAL A 374 -2.64 3.73 -7.48
C VAL A 374 -2.94 5.10 -6.87
N PHE A 375 -2.49 6.18 -7.51
CA PHE A 375 -2.78 7.56 -7.10
C PHE A 375 -4.29 7.88 -7.07
N ALA A 376 -5.14 7.11 -7.76
CA ALA A 376 -6.58 7.25 -7.76
C ALA A 376 -7.27 6.55 -6.57
N PHE A 377 -6.56 5.69 -5.84
CA PHE A 377 -7.08 4.93 -4.70
C PHE A 377 -6.45 5.38 -3.38
N GLU A 378 -5.13 5.60 -3.37
CA GLU A 378 -4.35 5.89 -2.17
C GLU A 378 -4.93 7.02 -1.30
N PRO A 379 -5.35 8.18 -1.85
CA PRO A 379 -5.91 9.25 -1.03
C PRO A 379 -7.18 8.85 -0.27
N PHE A 380 -8.08 8.11 -0.94
CA PHE A 380 -9.33 7.63 -0.34
C PHE A 380 -9.08 6.55 0.71
N LEU A 381 -8.17 5.61 0.42
CA LEU A 381 -7.77 4.56 1.35
C LEU A 381 -7.14 5.15 2.63
N LYS A 382 -6.26 6.16 2.50
CA LYS A 382 -5.71 6.88 3.67
C LYS A 382 -6.82 7.51 4.51
N GLN A 383 -7.78 8.15 3.86
CA GLN A 383 -8.85 8.80 4.57
C GLN A 383 -9.76 7.81 5.29
N LEU A 384 -10.14 6.71 4.65
CA LEU A 384 -10.90 5.63 5.32
C LEU A 384 -10.15 5.05 6.52
N GLN A 385 -8.82 4.87 6.44
CA GLN A 385 -8.00 4.42 7.57
C GLN A 385 -7.98 5.41 8.74
N GLU A 386 -7.96 6.71 8.44
CA GLU A 386 -7.94 7.77 9.44
C GLU A 386 -9.33 8.10 10.02
N MET A 387 -10.43 7.66 9.38
CA MET A 387 -11.79 7.90 9.85
C MET A 387 -12.03 7.26 11.22
N LYS A 388 -12.46 8.10 12.17
CA LYS A 388 -12.80 7.70 13.55
C LYS A 388 -14.28 7.53 13.76
N ASP A 389 -15.08 8.27 13.00
CA ASP A 389 -16.53 8.29 13.07
C ASP A 389 -17.10 8.44 11.66
N LEU A 390 -18.36 8.05 11.51
CA LEU A 390 -19.12 8.13 10.26
C LEU A 390 -20.29 9.11 10.44
N PRO A 391 -20.17 10.35 9.93
CA PRO A 391 -21.27 11.30 9.88
C PRO A 391 -22.47 10.70 9.16
N LEU A 392 -23.68 11.09 9.58
CA LEU A 392 -24.94 10.64 8.98
C LEU A 392 -25.15 9.12 9.07
N SER A 393 -24.50 8.44 10.01
CA SER A 393 -24.59 6.99 10.15
C SER A 393 -25.97 6.48 10.56
N GLU A 394 -26.76 7.29 11.28
CA GLU A 394 -28.14 6.93 11.61
C GLU A 394 -28.98 6.85 10.33
N GLU A 395 -28.86 7.85 9.46
CA GLU A 395 -29.61 7.92 8.20
C GLU A 395 -29.08 6.96 7.13
N LEU A 396 -27.76 6.70 7.10
CA LEU A 396 -27.13 5.87 6.07
C LEU A 396 -27.15 4.37 6.41
N LEU A 397 -27.07 4.00 7.70
CA LEU A 397 -26.90 2.60 8.13
C LEU A 397 -28.02 2.07 9.03
N HIS A 398 -28.69 2.95 9.79
CA HIS A 398 -29.68 2.53 10.79
C HIS A 398 -31.12 2.90 10.42
N TRP A 399 -31.34 3.60 9.30
CA TRP A 399 -32.66 4.03 8.89
C TRP A 399 -33.56 2.86 8.47
N GLU A 400 -34.78 2.83 9.01
CA GLU A 400 -35.81 1.88 8.65
C GLU A 400 -36.99 2.54 7.90
N ASP A 401 -37.65 1.77 7.03
CA ASP A 401 -38.78 2.28 6.25
C ASP A 401 -39.92 2.75 7.16
N GLY A 402 -40.34 3.99 6.98
CA GLY A 402 -41.35 4.66 7.81
C GLY A 402 -40.79 5.55 8.93
N GLU A 403 -39.49 5.50 9.22
CA GLU A 403 -38.87 6.45 10.15
C GLU A 403 -38.63 7.81 9.49
N LEU A 404 -38.93 8.89 10.21
CA LEU A 404 -38.68 10.25 9.75
C LEU A 404 -37.19 10.55 9.84
N LEU A 405 -36.63 11.06 8.74
CA LEU A 405 -35.27 11.58 8.75
C LEU A 405 -35.18 12.86 9.58
N ASP A 406 -34.13 12.94 10.38
CA ASP A 406 -33.83 14.11 11.18
C ASP A 406 -33.54 15.34 10.30
N ALA A 407 -33.77 16.52 10.87
CA ALA A 407 -33.49 17.80 10.23
C ALA A 407 -32.10 18.34 10.63
N PRO A 408 -31.39 19.03 9.72
CA PRO A 408 -30.13 19.68 10.06
C PRO A 408 -30.34 20.85 11.02
N SER A 409 -29.35 21.15 11.86
CA SER A 409 -29.46 22.22 12.87
C SER A 409 -29.67 23.62 12.28
N PHE A 410 -29.33 23.80 11.00
CA PHE A 410 -29.41 25.05 10.23
C PHE A 410 -30.58 25.07 9.23
N GLN A 411 -31.60 24.22 9.41
CA GLN A 411 -32.76 24.14 8.52
C GLN A 411 -33.40 25.52 8.29
N PRO A 412 -33.56 25.98 7.03
CA PRO A 412 -34.16 27.28 6.73
C PRO A 412 -35.71 27.21 6.76
N THR A 413 -36.31 26.94 7.92
CA THR A 413 -37.75 26.64 8.11
C THR A 413 -38.68 27.68 7.48
N LEU A 414 -38.42 28.97 7.74
CA LEU A 414 -39.22 30.09 7.18
C LEU A 414 -39.20 30.15 5.65
N VAL A 415 -38.12 29.67 5.02
CA VAL A 415 -38.01 29.64 3.55
C VAL A 415 -38.78 28.43 3.00
N ILE A 416 -38.68 27.29 3.67
CA ILE A 416 -39.40 26.05 3.32
C ILE A 416 -40.91 26.27 3.40
N GLU A 417 -41.42 26.91 4.46
CA GLU A 417 -42.84 27.25 4.58
C GLU A 417 -43.34 28.12 3.42
N LYS A 418 -42.57 29.16 3.06
CA LYS A 418 -42.88 30.04 1.92
C LYS A 418 -42.88 29.31 0.58
N PHE A 419 -42.04 28.29 0.42
CA PHE A 419 -42.04 27.46 -0.78
C PHE A 419 -43.29 26.61 -0.87
N ARG A 420 -43.70 25.96 0.23
CA ARG A 420 -44.92 25.14 0.28
C ARG A 420 -46.20 25.95 0.01
N GLU A 421 -46.27 27.20 0.49
CA GLU A 421 -47.39 28.10 0.23
C GLU A 421 -47.47 28.60 -1.23
N ARG A 422 -46.41 28.44 -2.01
CA ARG A 422 -46.25 29.03 -3.35
C ARG A 422 -45.91 28.00 -4.43
N ALA A 423 -46.33 26.75 -4.27
CA ALA A 423 -46.21 25.73 -5.32
C ALA A 423 -46.69 26.27 -6.69
N GLU A 424 -45.92 26.01 -7.75
CA GLU A 424 -46.17 26.44 -9.15
C GLU A 424 -46.17 27.96 -9.40
N ARG A 425 -45.81 28.79 -8.40
CA ARG A 425 -45.64 30.25 -8.57
C ARG A 425 -44.17 30.61 -8.75
N ASP A 426 -43.95 31.88 -9.12
CA ASP A 426 -42.60 32.41 -9.28
C ASP A 426 -41.90 32.60 -7.92
N LEU A 427 -40.73 31.99 -7.79
CA LEU A 427 -39.88 31.96 -6.60
C LEU A 427 -38.79 33.04 -6.60
N GLN A 428 -38.72 33.87 -7.66
CA GLN A 428 -37.65 34.87 -7.85
C GLN A 428 -37.34 35.70 -6.61
N ASN A 429 -38.37 36.22 -5.96
CA ASN A 429 -38.24 37.11 -4.80
C ASN A 429 -37.71 36.39 -3.56
N ILE A 430 -38.02 35.09 -3.41
CA ILE A 430 -37.54 34.28 -2.29
C ILE A 430 -36.09 33.86 -2.56
N LEU A 431 -35.76 33.44 -3.78
CA LEU A 431 -34.41 32.99 -4.11
C LEU A 431 -33.43 34.14 -4.40
N ARG A 432 -33.95 35.38 -4.50
CA ARG A 432 -33.22 36.60 -4.89
C ARG A 432 -32.47 36.42 -6.20
N THR A 433 -33.14 35.85 -7.21
CA THR A 433 -32.56 35.54 -8.52
C THR A 433 -32.83 36.64 -9.53
N LYS A 434 -31.96 36.75 -10.56
CA LYS A 434 -32.15 37.73 -11.64
C LYS A 434 -33.32 37.40 -12.57
N LYS A 435 -33.61 36.11 -12.73
CA LYS A 435 -34.66 35.58 -13.61
C LYS A 435 -35.79 34.95 -12.78
N PRO A 436 -37.03 34.94 -13.29
CA PRO A 436 -38.13 34.21 -12.70
C PRO A 436 -37.85 32.70 -12.67
N ILE A 437 -38.27 32.03 -11.60
CA ILE A 437 -38.07 30.59 -11.39
C ILE A 437 -39.41 29.98 -10.98
N ARG A 438 -39.90 29.05 -11.79
CA ARG A 438 -41.10 28.26 -11.50
C ARG A 438 -40.72 26.79 -11.49
N LEU A 439 -41.12 26.10 -10.43
CA LEU A 439 -40.89 24.67 -10.25
C LEU A 439 -42.21 23.93 -10.40
N ASP A 440 -42.17 22.76 -11.02
CA ASP A 440 -43.28 21.82 -10.93
C ASP A 440 -43.39 21.23 -9.52
N ALA A 441 -44.49 20.50 -9.23
CA ALA A 441 -44.73 19.91 -7.92
C ALA A 441 -43.58 18.98 -7.47
N SER A 442 -43.08 18.12 -8.35
CA SER A 442 -42.02 17.16 -8.02
C SER A 442 -40.67 17.83 -7.71
N GLN A 443 -40.37 18.89 -8.45
CA GLN A 443 -39.20 19.74 -8.24
C GLN A 443 -39.30 20.51 -6.93
N MET A 444 -40.49 21.03 -6.62
CA MET A 444 -40.75 21.72 -5.35
C MET A 444 -40.59 20.77 -4.16
N ASP A 445 -41.18 19.57 -4.24
CA ASP A 445 -41.06 18.55 -3.20
C ASP A 445 -39.60 18.13 -3.00
N SER A 446 -38.85 17.95 -4.09
CA SER A 446 -37.42 17.63 -4.04
C SER A 446 -36.60 18.74 -3.36
N LEU A 447 -36.88 20.01 -3.68
CA LEU A 447 -36.21 21.15 -3.05
C LEU A 447 -36.55 21.25 -1.55
N CYS A 448 -37.82 21.10 -1.18
CA CYS A 448 -38.26 21.14 0.21
C CYS A 448 -37.70 19.98 1.03
N ALA A 449 -37.70 18.76 0.50
CA ALA A 449 -37.11 17.59 1.14
C ALA A 449 -35.60 17.79 1.37
N SER A 450 -34.88 18.20 0.32
CA SER A 450 -33.42 18.44 0.38
C SER A 450 -33.01 19.55 1.35
N LEU A 451 -33.90 20.49 1.68
CA LEU A 451 -33.64 21.53 2.68
C LEU A 451 -34.08 21.12 4.08
N SER A 452 -34.86 20.05 4.22
CA SER A 452 -35.48 19.63 5.49
C SER A 452 -34.83 18.41 6.12
N GLN A 453 -34.14 17.59 5.34
CA GLN A 453 -33.59 16.30 5.79
C GLN A 453 -32.07 16.35 5.83
N ARG A 454 -31.47 15.62 6.77
CA ARG A 454 -30.01 15.43 6.86
C ARG A 454 -29.42 14.57 5.75
N VAL A 455 -30.23 13.72 5.11
CA VAL A 455 -29.84 13.01 3.88
C VAL A 455 -30.97 13.13 2.87
N SER A 456 -30.64 13.43 1.61
CA SER A 456 -31.62 13.49 0.54
C SER A 456 -31.04 12.96 -0.77
N LEU A 457 -31.79 12.10 -1.45
CA LEU A 457 -31.44 11.57 -2.75
C LEU A 457 -32.44 12.06 -3.81
N VAL A 458 -31.98 12.92 -4.71
CA VAL A 458 -32.80 13.44 -5.81
C VAL A 458 -32.55 12.61 -7.07
N GLN A 459 -33.52 11.75 -7.41
CA GLN A 459 -33.49 10.94 -8.63
C GLN A 459 -34.40 11.51 -9.70
N GLY A 460 -33.96 11.45 -10.96
CA GLY A 460 -34.79 11.84 -12.10
C GLY A 460 -34.14 11.50 -13.44
N PRO A 461 -34.92 11.22 -14.51
CA PRO A 461 -34.43 11.01 -15.87
C PRO A 461 -33.52 12.14 -16.39
N PRO A 462 -32.79 11.92 -17.50
CA PRO A 462 -32.05 12.99 -18.17
C PRO A 462 -32.97 14.17 -18.51
N GLY A 463 -32.52 15.39 -18.25
CA GLY A 463 -33.28 16.62 -18.57
C GLY A 463 -34.33 17.06 -17.55
N THR A 464 -34.55 16.35 -16.43
CA THR A 464 -35.55 16.75 -15.41
C THR A 464 -35.13 17.88 -14.46
N GLY A 465 -33.98 18.52 -14.72
CA GLY A 465 -33.52 19.66 -13.93
C GLY A 465 -32.84 19.31 -12.61
N LYS A 466 -32.28 18.11 -12.43
CA LYS A 466 -31.55 17.73 -11.20
C LYS A 466 -30.44 18.72 -10.83
N SER A 467 -29.56 19.07 -11.77
CA SER A 467 -28.49 20.05 -11.54
C SER A 467 -29.05 21.44 -11.23
N PHE A 468 -30.20 21.80 -11.83
CA PHE A 468 -30.90 23.04 -11.50
C PHE A 468 -31.45 23.05 -10.06
N ILE A 469 -32.03 21.93 -9.59
CA ILE A 469 -32.45 21.77 -8.20
C ILE A 469 -31.24 21.83 -7.25
N GLY A 470 -30.13 21.17 -7.60
CA GLY A 470 -28.86 21.29 -6.85
C GLY A 470 -28.38 22.73 -6.72
N ALA A 471 -28.44 23.51 -7.81
CA ALA A 471 -28.07 24.93 -7.80
C ALA A 471 -29.00 25.77 -6.91
N LEU A 472 -30.30 25.43 -6.88
CA LEU A 472 -31.29 26.07 -6.00
C LEU A 472 -31.05 25.75 -4.53
N ILE A 473 -30.75 24.50 -4.20
CA ILE A 473 -30.38 24.08 -2.84
C ILE A 473 -29.14 24.88 -2.39
N ALA A 474 -28.08 24.89 -3.20
CA ALA A 474 -26.87 25.65 -2.90
C ALA A 474 -27.14 27.15 -2.73
N ARG A 475 -28.03 27.73 -3.55
CA ARG A 475 -28.46 29.13 -3.44
C ARG A 475 -29.14 29.42 -2.11
N VAL A 476 -30.11 28.59 -1.71
CA VAL A 476 -30.83 28.77 -0.45
C VAL A 476 -29.89 28.63 0.74
N LEU A 477 -29.05 27.59 0.76
CA LEU A 477 -28.07 27.38 1.83
C LEU A 477 -27.06 28.54 1.93
N HIS A 478 -26.57 29.03 0.80
CA HIS A 478 -25.66 30.18 0.78
C HIS A 478 -26.32 31.46 1.33
N GLU A 479 -27.58 31.74 0.94
CA GLU A 479 -28.27 32.99 1.25
C GLU A 479 -28.86 33.02 2.67
N TYR A 480 -29.34 31.87 3.16
CA TYR A 480 -30.15 31.78 4.38
C TYR A 480 -29.47 31.05 5.54
N THR A 481 -28.27 30.50 5.33
CA THR A 481 -27.50 29.84 6.40
C THR A 481 -26.07 30.37 6.47
N SER A 482 -25.32 29.98 7.50
CA SER A 482 -23.88 30.23 7.63
C SER A 482 -23.01 29.05 7.16
N GLN A 483 -23.62 27.95 6.69
CA GLN A 483 -22.92 26.71 6.40
C GLN A 483 -22.01 26.78 5.18
N VAL A 484 -20.85 26.14 5.29
CA VAL A 484 -19.96 25.89 4.15
C VAL A 484 -20.49 24.66 3.40
N VAL A 485 -20.66 24.81 2.08
CA VAL A 485 -21.13 23.75 1.18
C VAL A 485 -19.95 23.23 0.38
N LEU A 486 -19.69 21.93 0.51
CA LEU A 486 -18.75 21.20 -0.33
C LEU A 486 -19.53 20.59 -1.50
N VAL A 487 -19.20 20.99 -2.72
CA VAL A 487 -19.72 20.40 -3.95
C VAL A 487 -18.72 19.39 -4.48
N VAL A 488 -19.17 18.15 -4.69
CA VAL A 488 -18.38 17.05 -5.22
C VAL A 488 -19.01 16.52 -6.50
N CYS A 489 -18.25 16.51 -7.59
CA CYS A 489 -18.66 15.93 -8.88
C CYS A 489 -17.75 14.76 -9.28
N PHE A 490 -18.22 13.88 -10.17
CA PHE A 490 -17.36 12.84 -10.72
C PHE A 490 -16.36 13.42 -11.74
N THR A 491 -16.83 14.29 -12.65
CA THR A 491 -16.00 14.84 -13.74
C THR A 491 -15.68 16.33 -13.58
N ASN A 492 -14.57 16.78 -14.20
CA ASN A 492 -14.26 18.22 -14.26
C ASN A 492 -15.28 19.00 -15.09
N HIS A 493 -15.90 18.36 -16.09
CA HIS A 493 -16.88 19.00 -16.96
C HIS A 493 -18.17 19.29 -16.20
N ALA A 494 -18.68 18.31 -15.46
CA ALA A 494 -19.86 18.48 -14.62
C ALA A 494 -19.64 19.51 -13.51
N LEU A 495 -18.46 19.49 -12.88
CA LEU A 495 -18.03 20.51 -11.92
C LEU A 495 -18.06 21.93 -12.51
N ASP A 496 -17.54 22.08 -13.72
CA ASP A 496 -17.53 23.37 -14.43
C ASP A 496 -18.94 23.86 -14.74
N GLN A 497 -19.76 22.98 -15.30
CA GLN A 497 -21.15 23.28 -15.64
C GLN A 497 -21.93 23.71 -14.38
N PHE A 498 -21.79 22.95 -13.30
CA PHE A 498 -22.48 23.24 -12.05
C PHE A 498 -22.04 24.57 -11.44
N LEU A 499 -20.73 24.87 -11.43
CA LEU A 499 -20.23 26.17 -10.98
C LEU A 499 -20.76 27.34 -11.83
N GLU A 500 -20.88 27.15 -13.14
CA GLU A 500 -21.49 28.13 -14.03
C GLU A 500 -22.97 28.34 -13.72
N ASP A 501 -23.72 27.27 -13.43
CA ASP A 501 -25.11 27.35 -12.99
C ASP A 501 -25.24 28.10 -11.65
N LEU A 502 -24.32 27.89 -10.69
CA LEU A 502 -24.27 28.65 -9.43
C LEU A 502 -24.01 30.15 -9.66
N MET A 503 -23.14 30.49 -10.61
CA MET A 503 -22.90 31.89 -10.98
C MET A 503 -24.15 32.51 -11.62
N ASP A 504 -24.82 31.77 -12.50
CA ASP A 504 -26.00 32.23 -13.24
C ASP A 504 -27.23 32.38 -12.31
N ILE A 505 -27.34 31.56 -11.25
CA ILE A 505 -28.36 31.69 -10.21
C ILE A 505 -28.07 32.82 -9.21
N GLY A 506 -26.86 33.40 -9.27
CA GLY A 506 -26.50 34.63 -8.56
C GLY A 506 -25.65 34.43 -7.31
N ILE A 507 -25.00 33.27 -7.12
CA ILE A 507 -23.98 33.11 -6.08
C ILE A 507 -22.72 33.89 -6.50
N PRO A 508 -22.20 34.80 -5.65
CA PRO A 508 -21.03 35.60 -6.00
C PRO A 508 -19.77 34.73 -6.19
N SER A 509 -19.01 34.95 -7.26
CA SER A 509 -17.72 34.29 -7.50
C SER A 509 -16.71 34.48 -6.37
N SER A 510 -16.82 35.59 -5.61
CA SER A 510 -15.99 35.85 -4.42
C SER A 510 -16.25 34.88 -3.27
N SER A 511 -17.44 34.26 -3.21
CA SER A 511 -17.87 33.29 -2.19
C SER A 511 -17.47 31.85 -2.53
N MET A 512 -16.98 31.61 -3.75
CA MET A 512 -16.70 30.28 -4.28
C MET A 512 -15.21 30.06 -4.50
N VAL A 513 -14.78 28.80 -4.39
CA VAL A 513 -13.48 28.34 -4.85
C VAL A 513 -13.61 27.01 -5.55
N ARG A 514 -12.84 26.86 -6.62
CA ARG A 514 -12.72 25.61 -7.35
C ARG A 514 -11.38 24.95 -7.10
N LEU A 515 -11.41 23.68 -6.72
CA LEU A 515 -10.22 22.85 -6.54
C LEU A 515 -10.02 21.96 -7.77
N GLY A 516 -8.83 22.05 -8.38
CA GLY A 516 -8.51 21.32 -9.60
C GLY A 516 -7.61 22.12 -10.55
N GLY A 517 -6.99 21.44 -11.51
CA GLY A 517 -6.04 22.04 -12.45
C GLY A 517 -6.59 22.34 -13.85
N LYS A 518 -7.69 21.70 -14.26
CA LYS A 518 -8.36 21.96 -15.55
C LYS A 518 -9.52 22.91 -15.28
N SER A 519 -9.83 23.82 -16.22
CA SER A 519 -10.95 24.74 -16.09
C SER A 519 -11.48 25.30 -17.40
N THR A 520 -12.74 25.74 -17.41
CA THR A 520 -13.26 26.65 -18.46
C THR A 520 -12.78 28.07 -18.20
N ASP A 521 -12.92 28.95 -19.20
CA ASP A 521 -12.55 30.36 -19.05
C ASP A 521 -13.41 31.09 -18.00
N ARG A 522 -14.69 30.69 -17.86
CA ARG A 522 -15.62 31.28 -16.88
C ARG A 522 -15.29 30.88 -15.45
N THR A 523 -14.86 29.64 -15.21
CA THR A 523 -14.53 29.13 -13.87
C THR A 523 -13.05 29.27 -13.51
N LYS A 524 -12.17 29.59 -14.47
CA LYS A 524 -10.74 29.82 -14.24
C LYS A 524 -10.47 30.80 -13.09
N PRO A 525 -11.15 31.96 -12.98
CA PRO A 525 -10.96 32.88 -11.86
C PRO A 525 -11.27 32.25 -10.49
N LEU A 526 -12.12 31.22 -10.42
CA LEU A 526 -12.45 30.51 -9.18
C LEU A 526 -11.34 29.55 -8.72
N THR A 527 -10.38 29.20 -9.58
CA THR A 527 -9.32 28.26 -9.22
C THR A 527 -8.39 28.86 -8.16
N ILE A 528 -7.93 28.02 -7.21
CA ILE A 528 -7.04 28.45 -6.11
C ILE A 528 -5.85 29.30 -6.60
N ARG A 529 -5.30 28.99 -7.78
CA ARG A 529 -4.14 29.67 -8.35
C ARG A 529 -4.40 31.14 -8.72
N GLU A 530 -5.63 31.45 -9.13
CA GLU A 530 -6.06 32.79 -9.53
C GLU A 530 -6.63 33.58 -8.33
N GLN A 531 -6.81 32.92 -7.17
CA GLN A 531 -7.24 33.57 -5.93
C GLN A 531 -6.06 34.30 -5.28
N GLY A 532 -6.32 35.53 -4.80
CA GLY A 532 -5.36 36.27 -3.99
C GLY A 532 -5.12 35.59 -2.65
N GLY A 533 -3.85 35.48 -2.22
CA GLY A 533 -3.47 34.85 -0.97
C GLY A 533 -2.47 35.69 -0.17
N SER A 534 -2.43 35.47 1.14
CA SER A 534 -1.43 36.05 2.03
C SER A 534 -0.01 35.65 1.61
N LYS A 535 0.94 36.57 1.78
CA LYS A 535 2.36 36.26 1.57
C LYS A 535 2.83 35.26 2.63
N LEU A 536 3.41 34.15 2.19
CA LEU A 536 4.04 33.18 3.07
C LEU A 536 5.28 33.80 3.74
N SER A 537 5.60 33.36 4.96
CA SER A 537 6.79 33.80 5.69
C SER A 537 8.05 33.24 5.03
N PRO A 538 8.94 34.09 4.46
CA PRO A 538 10.17 33.62 3.82
C PRO A 538 11.11 32.94 4.82
N ALA A 539 11.11 33.37 6.09
CA ALA A 539 12.00 32.83 7.12
C ALA A 539 11.72 31.35 7.44
N ARG A 540 10.44 30.95 7.50
CA ARG A 540 10.04 29.55 7.73
C ARG A 540 10.46 28.65 6.56
N ILE A 541 10.27 29.15 5.33
CA ILE A 541 10.65 28.44 4.11
C ILE A 541 12.16 28.25 4.06
N ASN A 542 12.95 29.31 4.30
CA ASN A 542 14.41 29.24 4.29
C ASN A 542 14.92 28.24 5.34
N LYS A 543 14.39 28.28 6.57
CA LYS A 543 14.78 27.34 7.64
C LYS A 543 14.51 25.87 7.27
N ALA A 544 13.38 25.59 6.62
CA ALA A 544 13.06 24.24 6.16
C ALA A 544 13.97 23.82 4.99
N GLN A 545 14.29 24.74 4.07
CA GLN A 545 15.22 24.50 2.97
C GLN A 545 16.65 24.22 3.46
N ASP A 546 17.11 24.91 4.51
CA ASP A 546 18.45 24.68 5.08
C ASP A 546 18.58 23.25 5.64
N ARG A 547 17.57 22.77 6.37
CA ARG A 547 17.52 21.38 6.88
C ARG A 547 17.46 20.36 5.75
N LEU A 548 16.64 20.63 4.73
CA LEU A 548 16.54 19.78 3.55
C LEU A 548 17.90 19.62 2.84
N GLU A 549 18.65 20.71 2.68
CA GLU A 549 19.99 20.67 2.07
C GLU A 549 21.02 19.94 2.95
N GLU A 550 20.86 19.99 4.28
CA GLU A 550 21.64 19.17 5.21
C GLU A 550 21.34 17.67 5.05
N HIS A 551 20.06 17.28 5.07
CA HIS A 551 19.63 15.89 4.90
C HIS A 551 19.97 15.35 3.51
N LYS A 552 19.93 16.19 2.47
CA LYS A 552 20.39 15.86 1.13
C LYS A 552 21.87 15.42 1.12
N LYS A 553 22.75 16.17 1.79
CA LYS A 553 24.18 15.81 1.93
C LYS A 553 24.37 14.53 2.73
N LYS A 554 23.63 14.38 3.85
CA LYS A 554 23.69 13.15 4.67
C LYS A 554 23.22 11.93 3.87
N LEU A 555 22.14 12.03 3.10
CA LEU A 555 21.61 10.93 2.30
C LEU A 555 22.60 10.51 1.20
N GLN A 556 23.23 11.48 0.52
CA GLN A 556 24.30 11.20 -0.43
C GLN A 556 25.48 10.48 0.22
N ASN A 557 25.86 10.87 1.45
CA ASN A 557 26.95 10.23 2.18
C ASN A 557 26.59 8.79 2.59
N ALA A 558 25.42 8.60 3.21
CA ALA A 558 24.92 7.30 3.62
C ALA A 558 24.83 6.35 2.42
N PHE A 559 24.29 6.81 1.28
CA PHE A 559 24.21 5.98 0.09
C PHE A 559 25.58 5.66 -0.52
N ARG A 560 26.56 6.59 -0.45
CA ARG A 560 27.94 6.31 -0.88
C ARG A 560 28.60 5.23 -0.02
N HIS A 561 28.40 5.26 1.31
CA HIS A 561 28.89 4.22 2.21
C HIS A 561 28.21 2.88 1.94
N PHE A 562 26.89 2.88 1.77
CA PHE A 562 26.12 1.69 1.37
C PHE A 562 26.60 1.11 0.04
N SER A 563 26.91 1.94 -0.95
CA SER A 563 27.34 1.49 -2.29
C SER A 563 28.76 0.92 -2.29
N ALA A 564 29.61 1.34 -1.34
CA ALA A 564 30.96 0.86 -1.22
C ALA A 564 31.02 -0.62 -0.75
N ASN A 565 32.13 -1.28 -1.06
CA ASN A 565 32.44 -2.58 -0.46
C ASN A 565 32.75 -2.40 1.02
N THR A 566 32.30 -3.34 1.85
CA THR A 566 32.60 -3.36 3.29
C THR A 566 34.11 -3.33 3.50
N SER A 567 34.58 -2.26 4.12
CA SER A 567 36.00 -2.07 4.39
C SER A 567 36.46 -2.95 5.56
N LYS A 568 37.76 -3.24 5.61
CA LYS A 568 38.35 -3.97 6.74
C LYS A 568 38.19 -3.22 8.06
N GLN A 569 38.16 -1.88 8.01
CA GLN A 569 37.94 -1.06 9.21
C GLN A 569 36.53 -1.30 9.75
N GLN A 570 35.50 -1.26 8.90
CA GLN A 570 34.12 -1.53 9.32
C GLN A 570 33.95 -2.92 9.93
N ILE A 571 34.67 -3.93 9.43
CA ILE A 571 34.65 -5.27 10.03
C ILE A 571 35.24 -5.24 11.45
N ILE A 572 36.36 -4.55 11.66
CA ILE A 572 36.97 -4.43 12.99
C ILE A 572 36.08 -3.63 13.94
N ASP A 573 35.55 -2.49 13.49
CA ASP A 573 34.64 -1.65 14.29
C ASP A 573 33.39 -2.44 14.68
N TYR A 574 32.79 -3.19 13.76
CA TYR A 574 31.66 -4.07 14.06
C TYR A 574 32.03 -5.15 15.10
N LEU A 575 33.19 -5.77 14.94
CA LEU A 575 33.67 -6.82 15.85
C LEU A 575 33.93 -6.31 17.27
N GLU A 576 34.27 -5.03 17.43
CA GLU A 576 34.51 -4.40 18.75
C GLU A 576 33.26 -4.38 19.63
N PHE A 577 32.08 -4.23 19.03
CA PHE A 577 30.82 -4.04 19.74
C PHE A 577 29.90 -5.26 19.69
N VAL A 578 30.17 -6.24 18.83
CA VAL A 578 29.34 -7.44 18.71
C VAL A 578 29.68 -8.46 19.80
N GLU A 579 28.65 -8.99 20.46
CA GLU A 579 28.79 -10.12 21.37
C GLU A 579 28.85 -11.42 20.56
N GLU A 580 30.02 -12.05 20.50
CA GLU A 580 30.25 -13.34 19.84
C GLU A 580 30.86 -14.34 20.82
N ASP A 581 30.60 -15.64 20.60
CA ASP A 581 31.14 -16.72 21.45
C ASP A 581 32.68 -16.79 21.44
N LEU A 582 33.32 -16.17 20.44
CA LEU A 582 34.77 -16.14 20.27
C LEU A 582 35.29 -14.70 20.27
N PRO A 583 36.49 -14.44 20.83
CA PRO A 583 37.08 -13.10 20.95
C PRO A 583 37.66 -12.61 19.62
N PHE A 584 36.81 -12.39 18.61
CA PHE A 584 37.21 -12.03 17.25
C PHE A 584 37.94 -10.68 17.20
N PHE A 585 37.46 -9.68 17.91
CA PHE A 585 38.09 -8.36 17.96
C PHE A 585 39.52 -8.44 18.51
N GLU A 586 39.68 -8.96 19.72
CA GLU A 586 41.00 -9.09 20.36
C GLU A 586 41.90 -10.05 19.58
N GLY A 587 41.32 -11.07 18.95
CA GLY A 587 42.03 -12.02 18.09
C GLY A 587 42.57 -11.42 16.78
N PHE A 588 42.04 -10.27 16.33
CA PHE A 588 42.48 -9.57 15.13
C PHE A 588 43.21 -8.25 15.40
N CYS A 589 43.19 -7.74 16.62
CA CYS A 589 43.94 -6.56 17.04
C CYS A 589 45.45 -6.84 17.05
N VAL A 590 46.21 -6.03 16.29
CA VAL A 590 47.68 -6.05 16.34
C VAL A 590 48.11 -5.25 17.58
N PRO A 591 48.89 -5.83 18.51
CA PRO A 591 49.38 -5.09 19.67
C PRO A 591 50.18 -3.87 19.23
N VAL A 592 49.80 -2.70 19.75
CA VAL A 592 50.56 -1.46 19.52
C VAL A 592 51.77 -1.47 20.45
N GLY A 593 52.96 -1.16 19.94
CA GLY A 593 54.16 -0.98 20.75
C GLY A 593 54.05 0.24 21.68
N ARG A 594 55.12 0.56 22.42
CA ARG A 594 55.20 1.83 23.18
C ARG A 594 55.11 3.01 22.20
N GLU A 595 54.60 4.16 22.64
CA GLU A 595 54.46 5.36 21.78
C GLU A 595 55.75 5.64 20.98
N GLY A 596 55.65 5.57 19.65
CA GLY A 596 56.78 5.77 18.72
C GLY A 596 57.38 4.49 18.11
N GLU A 597 57.07 3.30 18.60
CA GLU A 597 57.58 2.03 18.03
C GLU A 597 56.63 1.46 16.96
N THR A 598 57.13 1.28 15.73
CA THR A 598 56.38 0.62 14.65
C THR A 598 56.80 -0.84 14.55
N THR A 599 55.86 -1.78 14.71
CA THR A 599 56.17 -3.21 14.52
C THR A 599 56.45 -3.47 13.03
N VAL A 600 57.67 -3.91 12.72
CA VAL A 600 58.10 -4.23 11.35
C VAL A 600 58.00 -5.74 11.10
N GLY A 601 57.40 -6.10 9.96
CA GLY A 601 57.31 -7.49 9.49
C GLY A 601 58.60 -7.94 8.80
N LYS A 602 58.59 -9.18 8.27
CA LYS A 602 59.70 -9.71 7.48
C LYS A 602 59.96 -8.77 6.28
N LYS A 603 61.24 -8.39 6.09
CA LYS A 603 61.72 -7.38 5.10
C LYS A 603 61.55 -5.90 5.49
N GLY A 604 61.36 -5.56 6.77
CA GLY A 604 61.40 -4.17 7.25
C GLY A 604 60.18 -3.31 6.89
N LYS A 605 59.07 -3.92 6.44
CA LYS A 605 57.81 -3.20 6.17
C LYS A 605 56.97 -3.11 7.44
N ALA A 606 56.36 -1.94 7.70
CA ALA A 606 55.41 -1.78 8.80
C ALA A 606 54.26 -2.79 8.70
N VAL A 607 53.93 -3.45 9.82
CA VAL A 607 52.79 -4.36 9.91
C VAL A 607 51.51 -3.54 9.86
N SER A 608 50.62 -3.87 8.92
CA SER A 608 49.29 -3.24 8.84
C SER A 608 48.47 -3.58 10.07
N LYS A 609 47.66 -2.64 10.57
CA LYS A 609 46.67 -2.91 11.63
C LYS A 609 45.68 -4.05 11.29
N PHE A 610 45.50 -4.37 10.00
CA PHE A 610 44.64 -5.47 9.54
C PHE A 610 45.39 -6.79 9.31
N TYR A 611 46.66 -6.89 9.72
CA TYR A 611 47.53 -8.02 9.40
C TYR A 611 46.93 -9.37 9.81
N LEU A 612 46.40 -9.48 11.02
CA LEU A 612 45.83 -10.73 11.54
C LEU A 612 44.55 -11.11 10.81
N LEU A 613 43.64 -10.15 10.60
CA LEU A 613 42.43 -10.34 9.79
C LEU A 613 42.77 -10.80 8.36
N ASP A 614 43.80 -10.21 7.73
CA ASP A 614 44.22 -10.56 6.37
C ASP A 614 44.78 -11.97 6.26
N ARG A 615 45.56 -12.42 7.26
CA ARG A 615 46.08 -13.79 7.30
C ARG A 615 44.95 -14.78 7.55
N TRP A 616 44.05 -14.46 8.46
CA TRP A 616 42.90 -15.30 8.78
C TRP A 616 41.98 -15.46 7.57
N THR A 617 41.69 -14.37 6.86
CA THR A 617 40.88 -14.35 5.62
C THR A 617 41.51 -15.19 4.51
N ARG A 618 42.84 -15.18 4.39
CA ARG A 618 43.58 -15.98 3.40
C ARG A 618 43.68 -17.48 3.75
N GLY A 619 43.11 -17.90 4.87
CA GLY A 619 43.12 -19.31 5.30
C GLY A 619 44.43 -19.75 5.94
N GLU A 620 45.28 -18.81 6.38
CA GLU A 620 46.52 -19.15 7.05
C GLU A 620 46.24 -19.78 8.43
N LYS A 621 47.03 -20.79 8.80
CA LYS A 621 46.82 -21.60 10.02
C LYS A 621 47.35 -20.95 11.31
N THR A 622 48.17 -19.91 11.20
CA THR A 622 48.82 -19.26 12.35
C THR A 622 48.77 -17.74 12.23
N ALA A 623 48.79 -17.05 13.37
CA ALA A 623 48.92 -15.60 13.48
C ALA A 623 50.32 -15.09 13.12
N GLY A 624 51.24 -15.99 12.73
CA GLY A 624 52.58 -15.64 12.32
C GLY A 624 53.43 -15.06 13.43
N ALA A 625 53.95 -13.85 13.20
CA ALA A 625 54.85 -13.17 14.14
C ALA A 625 54.19 -12.89 15.51
N PHE A 626 52.86 -12.88 15.58
CA PHE A 626 52.10 -12.60 16.80
C PHE A 626 51.55 -13.85 17.48
N GLN A 627 51.91 -15.06 17.02
CA GLN A 627 51.38 -16.32 17.55
C GLN A 627 51.52 -16.47 19.07
N HIS A 628 52.63 -15.95 19.64
CA HIS A 628 52.93 -16.04 21.08
C HIS A 628 52.24 -14.95 21.93
N ILE A 629 51.59 -13.97 21.30
CA ILE A 629 51.02 -12.77 21.96
C ILE A 629 49.48 -12.77 21.81
N LEU A 630 48.90 -13.81 21.19
CA LEU A 630 47.46 -13.92 21.04
C LEU A 630 46.74 -13.98 22.40
N PRO A 631 45.59 -13.31 22.54
CA PRO A 631 44.80 -13.36 23.77
C PRO A 631 44.23 -14.77 24.01
N ARG A 632 43.86 -15.04 25.27
CA ARG A 632 43.25 -16.32 25.66
C ARG A 632 41.96 -16.55 24.85
N GLY A 633 41.78 -17.75 24.32
CA GLY A 633 40.63 -18.09 23.47
C GLY A 633 40.83 -17.86 21.96
N ALA A 634 41.77 -16.99 21.54
CA ALA A 634 41.98 -16.69 20.13
C ALA A 634 42.50 -17.88 19.30
N ILE A 635 43.09 -18.90 19.93
CA ILE A 635 43.51 -20.13 19.24
C ILE A 635 42.32 -20.81 18.54
N ALA A 636 41.13 -20.78 19.14
CA ALA A 636 39.92 -21.35 18.53
C ALA A 636 39.58 -20.67 17.20
N ILE A 637 39.79 -19.35 17.08
CA ILE A 637 39.57 -18.56 15.87
C ILE A 637 40.50 -19.04 14.74
N TRP A 638 41.77 -19.32 15.06
CA TRP A 638 42.75 -19.79 14.07
C TRP A 638 42.54 -21.26 13.67
N ASN A 639 41.88 -22.07 14.52
CA ASN A 639 41.53 -23.45 14.19
C ASN A 639 40.30 -23.60 13.29
N MET A 640 39.57 -22.51 13.02
CA MET A 640 38.41 -22.52 12.14
C MET A 640 38.79 -22.93 10.71
N THR A 641 37.98 -23.80 10.11
CA THR A 641 38.10 -24.19 8.70
C THR A 641 37.83 -23.01 7.78
N LEU A 642 38.39 -23.02 6.56
CA LEU A 642 38.15 -21.95 5.59
C LEU A 642 36.66 -21.71 5.31
N ALA A 643 35.83 -22.77 5.34
CA ALA A 643 34.38 -22.66 5.17
C ALA A 643 33.73 -21.86 6.32
N THR A 644 34.07 -22.18 7.58
CA THR A 644 33.57 -21.44 8.75
C THR A 644 34.07 -20.00 8.78
N ARG A 645 35.33 -19.76 8.36
CA ARG A 645 35.85 -18.38 8.24
C ARG A 645 35.06 -17.56 7.23
N LYS A 646 34.79 -18.12 6.04
CA LYS A 646 33.96 -17.47 5.01
C LYS A 646 32.54 -17.22 5.50
N ALA A 647 31.94 -18.15 6.23
CA ALA A 647 30.60 -17.98 6.80
C ALA A 647 30.55 -16.82 7.81
N CYS A 648 31.54 -16.71 8.70
CA CYS A 648 31.66 -15.56 9.61
C CYS A 648 31.81 -14.24 8.85
N GLN A 649 32.67 -14.18 7.83
CA GLN A 649 32.83 -12.97 7.02
C GLN A 649 31.53 -12.56 6.32
N ALA A 650 30.82 -13.52 5.72
CA ALA A 650 29.54 -13.26 5.08
C ALA A 650 28.51 -12.75 6.10
N ARG A 651 28.49 -13.31 7.31
CA ARG A 651 27.60 -12.88 8.40
C ARG A 651 27.89 -11.45 8.86
N TRP A 652 29.16 -11.11 9.13
CA TRP A 652 29.55 -9.75 9.52
C TRP A 652 29.25 -8.75 8.41
N GLN A 653 29.54 -9.11 7.15
CA GLN A 653 29.22 -8.27 6.00
C GLN A 653 27.71 -8.04 5.84
N ALA A 654 26.89 -9.07 6.09
CA ALA A 654 25.44 -8.95 6.05
C ALA A 654 24.91 -8.04 7.17
N ALA A 655 25.41 -8.18 8.40
CA ALA A 655 25.04 -7.31 9.52
C ALA A 655 25.42 -5.85 9.28
N ILE A 656 26.65 -5.59 8.85
CA ILE A 656 27.11 -4.22 8.50
C ILE A 656 26.26 -3.65 7.35
N LEU A 657 25.88 -4.48 6.37
CA LEU A 657 25.03 -4.04 5.26
C LEU A 657 23.63 -3.65 5.77
N GLU A 658 23.06 -4.40 6.72
CA GLU A 658 21.78 -4.10 7.35
C GLU A 658 21.80 -2.75 8.08
N ASP A 659 22.88 -2.45 8.81
CA ASP A 659 23.09 -1.16 9.47
C ASP A 659 23.17 0.00 8.48
N LEU A 660 23.94 -0.18 7.39
CA LEU A 660 24.08 0.83 6.34
C LEU A 660 22.76 1.09 5.61
N VAL A 661 21.98 0.04 5.34
CA VAL A 661 20.64 0.18 4.74
C VAL A 661 19.71 0.91 5.69
N SER A 662 19.76 0.58 6.99
CA SER A 662 18.97 1.26 8.01
C SER A 662 19.29 2.75 8.10
N GLU A 663 20.57 3.12 8.00
CA GLU A 663 21.01 4.52 7.94
C GLU A 663 20.45 5.23 6.69
N VAL A 664 20.55 4.63 5.50
CA VAL A 664 20.00 5.19 4.26
C VAL A 664 18.50 5.41 4.36
N CYS A 665 17.75 4.42 4.87
CA CYS A 665 16.30 4.52 5.02
C CYS A 665 15.92 5.62 6.01
N ARG A 666 16.60 5.69 7.16
CA ARG A 666 16.36 6.70 8.20
C ARG A 666 16.61 8.12 7.70
N VAL A 667 17.77 8.38 7.12
CA VAL A 667 18.11 9.71 6.58
C VAL A 667 17.21 10.07 5.41
N GLY A 668 16.82 9.08 4.59
CA GLY A 668 15.86 9.27 3.51
C GLY A 668 14.46 9.64 4.02
N GLN A 669 14.03 9.07 5.14
CA GLN A 669 12.79 9.45 5.80
C GLN A 669 12.87 10.89 6.33
N ASP A 670 13.94 11.25 7.03
CA ASP A 670 14.17 12.62 7.52
C ASP A 670 14.09 13.65 6.36
N PHE A 671 14.67 13.31 5.19
CA PHE A 671 14.58 14.13 3.97
C PHE A 671 13.14 14.31 3.48
N ASN A 672 12.36 13.23 3.40
CA ASN A 672 10.95 13.28 2.97
C ASN A 672 10.09 14.08 3.96
N GLU A 673 10.40 14.04 5.25
CA GLU A 673 9.67 14.78 6.29
C GLU A 673 9.88 16.30 6.20
N ASP A 674 11.12 16.75 5.94
CA ASP A 674 11.43 18.16 5.67
C ASP A 674 10.75 18.64 4.39
N GLU A 675 10.72 17.80 3.34
CA GLU A 675 10.02 18.10 2.10
C GLU A 675 8.51 18.29 2.33
N ALA A 676 7.90 17.34 3.05
CA ALA A 676 6.50 17.42 3.44
C ALA A 676 6.20 18.65 4.30
N GLU A 677 7.16 19.14 5.10
CA GLU A 677 7.00 20.39 5.84
C GLU A 677 6.95 21.62 4.93
N ILE A 678 7.85 21.70 3.94
CA ILE A 678 7.83 22.76 2.94
C ILE A 678 6.48 22.75 2.22
N ASP A 679 5.99 21.57 1.84
CA ASP A 679 4.69 21.39 1.20
C ASP A 679 3.53 21.84 2.09
N ARG A 680 3.58 21.52 3.40
CA ARG A 680 2.61 22.03 4.39
C ARG A 680 2.62 23.55 4.46
N ILE A 681 3.79 24.19 4.51
CA ILE A 681 3.91 25.66 4.55
C ILE A 681 3.25 26.27 3.30
N PHE A 682 3.50 25.72 2.11
CA PHE A 682 2.85 26.21 0.90
C PHE A 682 1.34 25.94 0.88
N ALA A 683 0.90 24.81 1.43
CA ALA A 683 -0.51 24.47 1.54
C ALA A 683 -1.27 25.39 2.52
N GLU A 684 -0.62 26.03 3.50
CA GLU A 684 -1.26 26.98 4.42
C GLU A 684 -1.98 28.12 3.66
N ARG A 685 -1.37 28.62 2.58
CA ARG A 685 -2.00 29.63 1.73
C ARG A 685 -3.27 29.11 1.07
N ASP A 686 -3.20 27.91 0.49
CA ASP A 686 -4.34 27.30 -0.20
C ASP A 686 -5.47 26.98 0.81
N THR A 687 -5.11 26.51 2.02
CA THR A 687 -6.05 26.29 3.13
C THR A 687 -6.72 27.59 3.58
N ALA A 688 -5.97 28.70 3.68
CA ALA A 688 -6.55 30.00 4.04
C ALA A 688 -7.55 30.49 3.00
N ILE A 689 -7.25 30.29 1.71
CA ILE A 689 -8.18 30.60 0.61
C ILE A 689 -9.43 29.75 0.73
N ILE A 690 -9.30 28.43 0.89
CA ILE A 690 -10.43 27.49 0.97
C ILE A 690 -11.32 27.81 2.18
N LYS A 691 -10.72 28.07 3.34
CA LYS A 691 -11.44 28.42 4.57
C LYS A 691 -12.21 29.74 4.47
N GLY A 692 -11.78 30.65 3.60
CA GLY A 692 -12.44 31.94 3.38
C GLY A 692 -13.68 31.89 2.49
N LYS A 693 -14.16 30.71 2.09
CA LYS A 693 -15.20 30.53 1.05
C LYS A 693 -16.39 29.76 1.59
N ARG A 694 -17.58 30.08 1.09
CA ARG A 694 -18.83 29.39 1.46
C ARG A 694 -19.14 28.21 0.56
N ILE A 695 -18.71 28.25 -0.70
CA ILE A 695 -18.84 27.13 -1.63
C ILE A 695 -17.45 26.66 -2.02
N ILE A 696 -17.15 25.39 -1.72
CA ILE A 696 -15.92 24.72 -2.12
C ILE A 696 -16.32 23.66 -3.13
N ALA A 697 -15.84 23.76 -4.37
CA ALA A 697 -16.27 22.86 -5.43
C ALA A 697 -15.08 22.08 -6.00
N CYS A 698 -15.21 20.76 -6.11
CA CYS A 698 -14.14 19.88 -6.55
C CYS A 698 -14.67 18.59 -7.21
N THR A 699 -13.78 17.87 -7.87
CA THR A 699 -14.05 16.47 -8.26
C THR A 699 -13.78 15.56 -7.07
N THR A 700 -14.25 14.31 -7.09
CA THR A 700 -13.91 13.29 -6.07
C THR A 700 -12.40 13.20 -5.80
N ASN A 701 -11.59 13.12 -6.86
CA ASN A 701 -10.12 13.17 -6.75
C ASN A 701 -9.59 14.50 -6.17
N GLY A 702 -10.28 15.60 -6.45
CA GLY A 702 -10.01 16.89 -5.84
C GLY A 702 -10.29 16.88 -4.34
N ALA A 703 -11.43 16.34 -3.92
CA ALA A 703 -11.78 16.20 -2.51
C ALA A 703 -10.69 15.46 -1.74
N ALA A 704 -10.27 14.29 -2.25
CA ALA A 704 -9.24 13.47 -1.61
C ALA A 704 -7.85 14.12 -1.62
N LYS A 705 -7.52 14.89 -2.67
CA LYS A 705 -6.25 15.64 -2.72
C LYS A 705 -6.20 16.79 -1.72
N TYR A 706 -7.32 17.47 -1.51
CA TYR A 706 -7.42 18.66 -0.67
C TYR A 706 -8.06 18.37 0.69
N THR A 707 -8.15 17.09 1.10
CA THR A 707 -8.84 16.64 2.33
C THR A 707 -8.53 17.52 3.53
N ARG A 708 -7.25 17.74 3.87
CA ARG A 708 -6.88 18.56 5.05
C ARG A 708 -7.40 19.99 4.97
N ALA A 709 -7.33 20.61 3.80
CA ALA A 709 -7.79 21.98 3.61
C ALA A 709 -9.31 22.09 3.63
N ILE A 710 -10.00 21.12 3.02
CA ILE A 710 -11.47 21.01 3.05
C ILE A 710 -11.95 20.80 4.47
N GLN A 711 -11.39 19.81 5.20
CA GLN A 711 -11.73 19.53 6.59
C GLN A 711 -11.48 20.75 7.50
N SER A 712 -10.43 21.54 7.25
CA SER A 712 -10.18 22.78 7.97
C SER A 712 -11.21 23.89 7.69
N ALA A 713 -11.91 23.84 6.55
CA ALA A 713 -13.03 24.73 6.25
C ALA A 713 -14.34 24.23 6.88
N SER A 714 -14.36 23.01 7.41
CA SER A 714 -15.46 22.39 8.13
C SER A 714 -16.82 22.48 7.39
N PRO A 715 -16.95 21.90 6.18
CA PRO A 715 -18.23 21.88 5.46
C PRO A 715 -19.31 21.20 6.28
N GLY A 716 -20.39 21.93 6.54
CA GLY A 716 -21.59 21.38 7.18
C GLY A 716 -22.52 20.67 6.20
N VAL A 717 -22.37 20.95 4.90
CA VAL A 717 -23.16 20.38 3.82
C VAL A 717 -22.25 19.78 2.74
N VAL A 718 -22.54 18.56 2.29
CA VAL A 718 -21.92 17.91 1.13
C VAL A 718 -22.95 17.70 0.03
N LEU A 719 -22.84 18.47 -1.04
CA LEU A 719 -23.67 18.32 -2.23
C LEU A 719 -22.94 17.47 -3.27
N VAL A 720 -23.47 16.27 -3.52
CA VAL A 720 -22.90 15.34 -4.50
C VAL A 720 -23.69 15.40 -5.81
N GLU A 721 -23.00 15.76 -6.88
CA GLU A 721 -23.52 15.74 -8.24
C GLU A 721 -22.98 14.50 -8.97
N GLU A 722 -23.77 13.93 -9.89
CA GLU A 722 -23.47 12.61 -10.51
C GLU A 722 -23.31 11.47 -9.48
N ALA A 723 -24.05 11.50 -8.36
CA ALA A 723 -23.90 10.55 -7.25
C ALA A 723 -23.98 9.06 -7.66
N GLY A 724 -24.75 8.73 -8.71
CA GLY A 724 -24.84 7.36 -9.25
C GLY A 724 -23.59 6.87 -9.97
N GLU A 725 -22.63 7.75 -10.29
CA GLU A 725 -21.34 7.41 -10.91
C GLU A 725 -20.18 7.37 -9.91
N ILE A 726 -20.44 7.74 -8.64
CA ILE A 726 -19.43 7.89 -7.60
C ILE A 726 -19.48 6.68 -6.66
N LEU A 727 -18.31 6.10 -6.36
CA LEU A 727 -18.19 5.06 -5.34
C LEU A 727 -18.55 5.61 -3.96
N GLU A 728 -19.27 4.81 -3.16
CA GLU A 728 -19.67 5.18 -1.81
C GLU A 728 -18.47 5.61 -0.95
N ALA A 729 -17.38 4.86 -0.98
CA ALA A 729 -16.11 5.22 -0.32
C ALA A 729 -15.64 6.65 -0.63
N HIS A 730 -15.82 7.15 -1.86
CA HIS A 730 -15.44 8.52 -2.23
C HIS A 730 -16.39 9.57 -1.65
N ILE A 731 -17.66 9.23 -1.42
CA ILE A 731 -18.64 10.10 -0.75
C ILE A 731 -18.34 10.13 0.75
N LEU A 732 -18.13 8.97 1.38
CA LEU A 732 -17.84 8.88 2.82
C LEU A 732 -16.60 9.69 3.19
N THR A 733 -15.56 9.60 2.37
CA THR A 733 -14.32 10.37 2.55
C THR A 733 -14.48 11.86 2.19
N ALA A 734 -15.51 12.28 1.47
CA ALA A 734 -15.78 13.71 1.30
C ALA A 734 -16.36 14.35 2.58
N MET A 735 -17.02 13.55 3.42
CA MET A 735 -17.62 14.02 4.67
C MET A 735 -16.59 14.26 5.78
N GLY A 736 -16.85 15.25 6.61
CA GLY A 736 -16.07 15.58 7.81
C GLY A 736 -16.88 15.42 9.08
N HIS A 737 -16.23 15.54 10.24
CA HIS A 737 -16.90 15.41 11.54
C HIS A 737 -18.06 16.40 11.78
N HIS A 738 -18.07 17.52 11.07
CA HIS A 738 -19.12 18.54 11.16
C HIS A 738 -20.14 18.47 10.03
N THR A 739 -20.05 17.46 9.16
CA THR A 739 -21.04 17.25 8.10
C THR A 739 -22.36 16.82 8.74
N GLU A 740 -23.37 17.65 8.56
CA GLU A 740 -24.73 17.44 9.06
C GLU A 740 -25.74 17.21 7.94
N GLN A 741 -25.37 17.48 6.67
CA GLN A 741 -26.26 17.33 5.51
C GLN A 741 -25.52 16.90 4.24
#